data_AF-A0A9X9Z8L2-F1
#
_entry.id   AF-A0A9X9Z8L2-F1
#
_cell.length_a   1.000
_cell.length_b   1.000
_cell.length_c   1.000
_cell.angle_alpha   90.00
_cell.angle_beta   90.00
_cell.angle_gamma   90.00
#
_symmetry.space_group_name_H-M   'P 1'
#
loop_
_entity.id
_entity.type
_entity.pdbx_description
1 polymer ?
#
loop_
_entity_poly.entity_id
_entity_poly.type
_entity_poly.pdbx_seq_one_letter_code
_entity_poly.pdbx_strand_id
1 'polypeptide(L)'
;MTLDEVVSHLIAGEVLHVASGETFSLPLSDSRAVLAFYNQDRRAYWNPDKDTAIQDGEVDRVLAALDNVPKALSAPAKAPPEFQKWQLAKIEAHRFRGLHRHCAEGGSDPKPFELELAARATLFRGFNGAGKTSLVSAVCWCLTGYGYRSQGLPAPLHECISVHVASAEAERNGFDIPVIVPIPTEQELVAVDGVPKVDTWVRLSFRSLIDGREVVVERHLQREGKKGFKTGVIGLEQLGLSELALQVGILMPGIAAATRFDDKTTLSQAVSTLTGLRPLAHFGARSGRLHDRLTEKYPKLAKQEKEACETTAGAQKQTLDDLLKEGKDLPNLDCVVVPVDGDREGWVAGLREAERRLKAVEDQAAEEATLILGALPPLTSDIEIKRFRDALTAAQNCFSGAALRGLPSMQLAANLGELHETDLECAEKVLEGIEAEAKSLVDRLSDASRSDRLRLYGLVAKWHEAAHPGQPFSTCPLCDRDLTQPGAIPRDALLDQAVADALEEARKADSALLKTGAEWERDAMRELRGQLPATLQPFVSDDVPDDLATVYKAALSKEVFEQPDFPPVLRKMASGVVELCRMAWANAPVRAPLPSAAIPPQIPDAEGLRGAIQKVRRAIRLARYRAANTEFARSAVASVLRSAAETDVPANQRAVAGQLSVLNTYLEAATVFAGVRRQLGQFKLTCEKWKAVCERIEKLDRAAKAVEPFKRFPALVHDQVAGLILDLDSQATAWSQRMYKAQFLQAPAYAGLDPAKSDGFTFLAAQGKHLVEAHHVMNASALRAYLSAFVLALWQQVWARSGGISTILMDDPQDLLDPGNVANLAATVPHLIAADMSPLIVSNDFGFIPTIEAFVSAHNTATSGRRTEVWEFSAISMSKCTVSLAPVADEARLRGEHWQKTDPNDVTLARAFVHPVRVRIEIKLWDLLASDASVLKDPTLNDLLFKIANARNRGERPFNEEPFRKLIELPALKAGAPFRDAINKAHHGKADQLTPVDADIVRQDYEDVFAAIDACWLAYARFMGRLPPEQALAEATKAPAEPNVVPLPPKPISVLGRLAAHEVGAPLTSIEDAKDQFELGSLGDISLFTLRAPTLGLVAFPGQTLIVSLTAEVRNGDLAIVQTPGKTYARRIGIDKADLSRIVLESMPSGEFARTADALRSAQQRHVEQDRRRLV
;
A
#
# COMPACT_ATOMS: atom_id res chain seq x y z
N MET A 1 9.17 -23.68 -22.91
CA MET A 1 9.47 -23.14 -21.56
C MET A 1 8.35 -22.20 -21.18
N THR A 2 7.95 -22.16 -19.92
CA THR A 2 6.95 -21.20 -19.42
C THR A 2 7.61 -19.83 -19.20
N LEU A 3 6.80 -18.80 -18.95
CA LEU A 3 7.30 -17.46 -18.61
C LEU A 3 8.24 -17.50 -17.40
N ASP A 4 7.87 -18.25 -16.36
CA ASP A 4 8.66 -18.38 -15.13
C ASP A 4 10.01 -19.04 -15.37
N GLU A 5 10.04 -20.10 -16.17
CA GLU A 5 11.28 -20.76 -16.56
C GLU A 5 12.17 -19.80 -17.34
N VAL A 6 11.63 -19.15 -18.38
CA VAL A 6 12.36 -18.19 -19.22
C VAL A 6 13.01 -17.09 -18.37
N VAL A 7 12.25 -16.47 -17.47
CA VAL A 7 12.76 -15.38 -16.61
C VAL A 7 13.80 -15.90 -15.62
N SER A 8 13.59 -17.08 -15.04
CA SER A 8 14.55 -17.68 -14.10
C SER A 8 15.89 -18.01 -14.76
N HIS A 9 15.86 -18.61 -15.96
CA HIS A 9 17.06 -18.91 -16.75
C HIS A 9 17.81 -17.63 -17.13
N LEU A 10 17.10 -16.56 -17.52
CA LEU A 10 17.73 -15.27 -17.84
C LEU A 10 18.35 -14.58 -16.61
N ILE A 11 17.70 -14.64 -15.44
CA ILE A 11 18.25 -14.11 -14.18
C ILE A 11 19.48 -14.93 -13.75
N ALA A 12 19.48 -16.24 -13.97
CA ALA A 12 20.63 -17.10 -13.70
C ALA A 12 21.82 -16.84 -14.66
N GLY A 13 21.56 -16.18 -15.81
CA GLY A 13 22.56 -15.90 -16.84
C GLY A 13 22.74 -17.04 -17.86
N GLU A 14 21.75 -17.93 -17.95
CA GLU A 14 21.74 -19.02 -18.92
C GLU A 14 21.36 -18.53 -20.32
N VAL A 15 21.78 -19.30 -21.32
CA VAL A 15 21.49 -19.03 -22.73
C VAL A 15 20.15 -19.67 -23.11
N LEU A 16 19.24 -18.86 -23.63
CA LEU A 16 18.01 -19.32 -24.26
C LEU A 16 18.26 -19.58 -25.74
N HIS A 17 17.78 -20.73 -26.22
CA HIS A 17 17.74 -21.05 -27.64
C HIS A 17 16.37 -20.62 -28.21
N VAL A 18 16.40 -19.75 -29.21
CA VAL A 18 15.21 -19.23 -29.90
C VAL A 18 14.93 -20.10 -31.12
N ALA A 19 13.66 -20.25 -31.50
CA ALA A 19 13.26 -21.07 -32.65
C ALA A 19 13.90 -20.64 -33.99
N SER A 20 14.31 -19.38 -34.12
CA SER A 20 15.06 -18.85 -35.26
C SER A 20 16.51 -19.38 -35.37
N GLY A 21 16.98 -20.17 -34.40
CA GLY A 21 18.36 -20.64 -34.29
C GLY A 21 19.28 -19.64 -33.59
N GLU A 22 18.78 -18.46 -33.24
CA GLU A 22 19.52 -17.48 -32.44
C GLU A 22 19.61 -17.90 -30.96
N THR A 23 20.66 -17.42 -30.30
CA THR A 23 20.81 -17.54 -28.85
C THR A 23 20.62 -16.18 -28.19
N PHE A 24 19.92 -16.17 -27.06
CA PHE A 24 19.68 -14.97 -26.28
C PHE A 24 20.12 -15.18 -24.83
N SER A 25 20.88 -14.24 -24.28
CA SER A 25 21.32 -14.26 -22.88
C SER A 25 21.45 -12.84 -22.34
N LEU A 26 21.53 -12.71 -21.01
CA LEU A 26 21.80 -11.44 -20.32
C LEU A 26 23.22 -11.47 -19.73
N PRO A 27 24.25 -11.06 -20.49
CA PRO A 27 25.64 -11.19 -20.05
C PRO A 27 26.00 -10.24 -18.90
N LEU A 28 25.34 -9.09 -18.80
CA LEU A 28 25.61 -8.10 -17.76
C LEU A 28 24.96 -8.52 -16.42
N SER A 29 25.71 -8.43 -15.32
CA SER A 29 25.15 -8.59 -13.96
C SER A 29 24.03 -7.58 -13.69
N ASP A 30 24.20 -6.35 -14.17
CA ASP A 30 23.23 -5.27 -14.03
C ASP A 30 21.90 -5.62 -14.72
N SER A 31 21.91 -6.19 -15.93
CA SER A 31 20.69 -6.67 -16.59
C SER A 31 19.98 -7.75 -15.78
N ARG A 32 20.72 -8.66 -15.16
CA ARG A 32 20.15 -9.73 -14.33
C ARG A 32 19.55 -9.18 -13.03
N ALA A 33 20.22 -8.20 -12.41
CA ALA A 33 19.72 -7.51 -11.22
C ALA A 33 18.43 -6.74 -11.49
N VAL A 34 18.38 -5.99 -12.61
CA VAL A 34 17.18 -5.24 -13.00
C VAL A 34 16.04 -6.19 -13.37
N LEU A 35 16.30 -7.29 -14.10
CA LEU A 35 15.26 -8.28 -14.40
C LEU A 35 14.72 -8.94 -13.11
N ALA A 36 15.60 -9.26 -12.16
CA ALA A 36 15.19 -9.81 -10.86
C ALA A 36 14.36 -8.84 -10.03
N PHE A 37 14.68 -7.54 -10.05
CA PHE A 37 13.85 -6.50 -9.44
C PHE A 37 12.43 -6.50 -10.05
N TYR A 38 12.32 -6.48 -11.37
CA TYR A 38 11.01 -6.51 -12.03
C TYR A 38 10.24 -7.81 -11.84
N ASN A 39 10.94 -8.92 -11.58
CA ASN A 39 10.32 -10.22 -11.32
C ASN A 39 9.60 -10.28 -9.96
N GLN A 40 9.97 -9.44 -8.99
CA GLN A 40 9.37 -9.42 -7.65
C GLN A 40 7.90 -8.97 -7.64
N ASP A 41 7.52 -8.09 -8.57
CA ASP A 41 6.13 -7.59 -8.70
C ASP A 41 5.68 -7.59 -10.15
N ARG A 42 5.38 -8.79 -10.68
CA ARG A 42 4.88 -8.93 -12.05
C ARG A 42 3.53 -8.27 -12.27
N ARG A 43 2.69 -8.17 -11.24
CA ARG A 43 1.35 -7.57 -11.34
C ARG A 43 1.44 -6.08 -11.65
N ALA A 44 2.45 -5.39 -11.12
CA ALA A 44 2.67 -3.98 -11.40
C ALA A 44 3.32 -3.73 -12.78
N TYR A 45 4.33 -4.52 -13.18
CA TYR A 45 5.18 -4.16 -14.33
C TYR A 45 4.95 -4.96 -15.61
N TRP A 46 4.32 -6.13 -15.52
CA TRP A 46 4.19 -7.08 -16.65
C TRP A 46 2.75 -7.19 -17.14
N ASN A 47 1.79 -6.61 -16.40
CA ASN A 47 0.37 -6.71 -16.71
C ASN A 47 0.02 -5.83 -17.91
N PRO A 48 -0.41 -6.42 -19.05
CA PRO A 48 -0.78 -5.67 -20.24
C PRO A 48 -2.09 -4.86 -20.09
N ASP A 49 -2.96 -5.24 -19.15
CA ASP A 49 -4.28 -4.60 -18.96
C ASP A 49 -4.22 -3.35 -18.08
N LYS A 50 -3.08 -3.15 -17.40
CA LYS A 50 -2.86 -2.05 -16.44
C LYS A 50 -1.68 -1.18 -16.85
N ASP A 51 -1.34 -1.06 -18.14
CA ASP A 51 -0.15 -0.32 -18.59
C ASP A 51 -0.14 1.12 -18.08
N THR A 52 0.51 1.33 -16.92
CA THR A 52 0.69 2.64 -16.29
C THR A 52 1.98 3.26 -16.79
N ALA A 53 1.95 4.57 -17.06
CA ALA A 53 3.14 5.33 -17.42
C ALA A 53 4.29 5.09 -16.43
N ILE A 54 5.53 5.04 -16.95
CA ILE A 54 6.75 4.93 -16.13
C ILE A 54 6.77 6.10 -15.14
N GLN A 55 6.76 5.81 -13.85
CA GLN A 55 6.75 6.82 -12.79
C GLN A 55 8.20 7.22 -12.43
N ASP A 56 8.40 8.46 -11.98
CA ASP A 56 9.75 8.92 -11.62
C ASP A 56 10.36 8.08 -10.47
N GLY A 57 9.55 7.69 -9.48
CA GLY A 57 10.00 6.81 -8.38
C GLY A 57 10.29 5.36 -8.79
N GLU A 58 9.98 4.94 -10.02
CA GLU A 58 10.45 3.67 -10.55
C GLU A 58 11.92 3.74 -10.95
N VAL A 59 12.35 4.85 -11.57
CA VAL A 59 13.72 5.02 -12.06
C VAL A 59 14.71 4.97 -10.91
N ASP A 60 14.42 5.67 -9.80
CA ASP A 60 15.28 5.63 -8.62
C ASP A 60 15.38 4.23 -8.00
N ARG A 61 14.30 3.43 -8.05
CA ARG A 61 14.33 2.03 -7.60
C ARG A 61 15.16 1.13 -8.52
N VAL A 62 15.10 1.35 -9.84
CA VAL A 62 15.97 0.65 -10.80
C VAL A 62 17.44 1.00 -10.55
N LEU A 63 17.76 2.28 -10.32
CA LEU A 63 19.13 2.70 -9.99
C LEU A 63 19.63 2.07 -8.67
N ALA A 64 18.75 1.89 -7.68
CA ALA A 64 19.09 1.20 -6.44
C ALA A 64 19.23 -0.33 -6.62
N ALA A 65 18.51 -0.92 -7.57
CA ALA A 65 18.58 -2.36 -7.85
C ALA A 65 19.90 -2.77 -8.52
N LEU A 66 20.57 -1.87 -9.25
CA LEU A 66 21.87 -2.13 -9.89
C LEU A 66 22.94 -2.64 -8.91
N ASP A 67 22.86 -2.21 -7.65
CA ASP A 67 23.84 -2.57 -6.61
C ASP A 67 23.45 -3.86 -5.86
N ASN A 68 22.30 -4.47 -6.17
CA ASN A 68 21.77 -5.66 -5.53
C ASN A 68 21.71 -6.85 -6.51
N VAL A 69 22.87 -7.42 -6.84
CA VAL A 69 22.95 -8.61 -7.70
C VAL A 69 22.38 -9.83 -6.95
N PRO A 70 21.35 -10.52 -7.47
CA PRO A 70 20.88 -11.75 -6.87
C PRO A 70 22.02 -12.78 -6.82
N LYS A 71 22.25 -13.42 -5.66
CA LYS A 71 23.08 -14.63 -5.61
C LYS A 71 22.49 -15.61 -6.61
N ALA A 72 23.32 -16.12 -7.52
CA ALA A 72 22.90 -17.07 -8.55
C ALA A 72 22.04 -18.16 -7.93
N LEU A 73 20.74 -18.13 -8.21
CA LEU A 73 19.87 -19.25 -7.90
C LEU A 73 20.37 -20.38 -8.81
N SER A 74 20.95 -21.41 -8.22
CA SER A 74 21.23 -22.63 -8.97
C SER A 74 19.90 -23.09 -9.54
N ALA A 75 19.77 -23.10 -10.86
CA ALA A 75 18.64 -23.76 -11.51
C ALA A 75 18.55 -25.18 -10.93
N PRO A 76 17.35 -25.67 -10.58
CA PRO A 76 17.20 -27.04 -10.12
C PRO A 76 17.82 -27.97 -11.16
N ALA A 77 18.73 -28.84 -10.70
CA ALA A 77 19.42 -29.79 -11.55
C ALA A 77 18.38 -30.58 -12.37
N LYS A 78 18.47 -30.51 -13.70
CA LYS A 78 17.71 -31.39 -14.60
C LYS A 78 18.20 -32.82 -14.41
N ALA A 79 17.62 -33.55 -13.46
CA ALA A 79 17.52 -34.99 -13.60
C ALA A 79 16.62 -35.26 -14.81
N PRO A 80 16.97 -36.15 -15.75
CA PRO A 80 16.05 -36.54 -16.79
C PRO A 80 14.86 -37.22 -16.10
N PRO A 81 13.65 -36.64 -16.09
CA PRO A 81 12.54 -37.37 -15.52
C PRO A 81 12.15 -38.45 -16.54
N GLU A 82 11.92 -39.67 -16.09
CA GLU A 82 10.94 -40.51 -16.78
C GLU A 82 9.67 -39.65 -16.95
N PHE A 83 9.30 -39.36 -18.19
CA PHE A 83 8.23 -38.43 -18.52
C PHE A 83 6.94 -38.84 -17.83
N GLN A 84 6.50 -38.11 -16.80
CA GLN A 84 5.35 -38.52 -16.02
C GLN A 84 4.05 -38.33 -16.81
N LYS A 85 3.21 -39.37 -16.85
CA LYS A 85 1.92 -39.35 -17.54
C LYS A 85 0.83 -39.72 -16.55
N TRP A 86 -0.12 -38.81 -16.37
CA TRP A 86 -1.14 -38.93 -15.33
C TRP A 86 -2.53 -38.98 -15.94
N GLN A 87 -3.38 -39.83 -15.38
CA GLN A 87 -4.81 -39.88 -15.66
C GLN A 87 -5.57 -39.39 -14.42
N LEU A 88 -6.52 -38.46 -14.61
CA LEU A 88 -7.43 -38.05 -13.53
C LEU A 88 -8.37 -39.22 -13.17
N ALA A 89 -8.35 -39.64 -11.92
CA ALA A 89 -9.10 -40.80 -11.42
C ALA A 89 -10.26 -40.41 -10.49
N LYS A 90 -10.10 -39.39 -9.64
CA LYS A 90 -11.16 -38.92 -8.72
C LYS A 90 -11.21 -37.40 -8.65
N ILE A 91 -12.41 -36.84 -8.56
CA ILE A 91 -12.69 -35.43 -8.30
C ILE A 91 -13.49 -35.33 -7.01
N GLU A 92 -13.01 -34.53 -6.06
CA GLU A 92 -13.69 -34.22 -4.82
C GLU A 92 -13.73 -32.69 -4.63
N ALA A 93 -14.85 -32.15 -4.17
CA ALA A 93 -14.98 -30.73 -3.93
C ALA A 93 -15.83 -30.46 -2.70
N HIS A 94 -15.51 -29.37 -2.00
CA HIS A 94 -16.25 -28.91 -0.82
C HIS A 94 -16.52 -27.43 -0.91
N ARG A 95 -17.77 -27.04 -0.62
CA ARG A 95 -18.26 -25.65 -0.66
C ARG A 95 -17.75 -24.88 -1.89
N PHE A 96 -17.84 -25.52 -3.05
CA PHE A 96 -17.44 -24.96 -4.35
C PHE A 96 -18.67 -24.45 -5.11
N ARG A 97 -18.59 -23.21 -5.64
CA ARG A 97 -19.70 -22.52 -6.31
C ARG A 97 -20.32 -23.37 -7.43
N GLY A 98 -21.64 -23.53 -7.37
CA GLY A 98 -22.43 -24.24 -8.38
C GLY A 98 -22.38 -25.77 -8.27
N LEU A 99 -21.48 -26.31 -7.43
CA LEU A 99 -21.53 -27.72 -7.01
C LEU A 99 -22.22 -27.88 -5.64
N HIS A 100 -22.17 -26.83 -4.81
CA HIS A 100 -22.75 -26.83 -3.46
C HIS A 100 -23.60 -25.58 -3.22
N ARG A 101 -24.57 -25.70 -2.30
CA ARG A 101 -25.11 -24.57 -1.53
C ARG A 101 -24.06 -24.05 -0.54
N HIS A 102 -24.30 -22.87 0.04
CA HIS A 102 -23.36 -22.33 1.02
C HIS A 102 -23.33 -23.19 2.27
N CYS A 103 -24.49 -23.52 2.85
CA CYS A 103 -24.60 -24.39 4.03
C CYS A 103 -25.70 -25.43 3.83
N ALA A 104 -25.64 -26.50 4.61
CA ALA A 104 -26.77 -27.38 4.88
C ALA A 104 -27.61 -26.80 6.05
N GLU A 105 -28.67 -27.52 6.44
CA GLU A 105 -29.59 -27.09 7.50
C GLU A 105 -28.84 -26.75 8.81
N GLY A 106 -29.29 -25.69 9.50
CA GLY A 106 -28.69 -25.22 10.75
C GLY A 106 -27.25 -24.71 10.62
N GLY A 107 -26.80 -24.33 9.41
CA GLY A 107 -25.44 -23.82 9.18
C GLY A 107 -24.36 -24.91 9.10
N SER A 108 -24.78 -26.18 9.05
CA SER A 108 -23.87 -27.33 8.91
C SER A 108 -23.21 -27.38 7.53
N ASP A 109 -22.13 -28.15 7.42
CA ASP A 109 -21.34 -28.23 6.19
C ASP A 109 -22.04 -29.12 5.15
N PRO A 110 -22.06 -28.72 3.86
CA PRO A 110 -22.65 -29.55 2.81
C PRO A 110 -21.81 -30.82 2.60
N LYS A 111 -22.46 -31.92 2.19
CA LYS A 111 -21.75 -33.16 1.85
C LYS A 111 -20.80 -32.88 0.68
N PRO A 112 -19.53 -33.32 0.74
CA PRO A 112 -18.60 -33.17 -0.38
C PRO A 112 -19.16 -33.79 -1.66
N PHE A 113 -18.92 -33.12 -2.78
CA PHE A 113 -19.11 -33.70 -4.11
C PHE A 113 -17.98 -34.69 -4.37
N GLU A 114 -18.30 -35.91 -4.79
CA GLU A 114 -17.33 -36.95 -5.14
C GLU A 114 -17.70 -37.59 -6.47
N LEU A 115 -16.71 -37.77 -7.34
CA LEU A 115 -16.85 -38.42 -8.64
C LEU A 115 -15.59 -39.23 -8.98
N GLU A 116 -15.77 -40.50 -9.27
CA GLU A 116 -14.72 -41.38 -9.80
C GLU A 116 -14.84 -41.47 -11.33
N LEU A 117 -13.71 -41.44 -12.03
CA LEU A 117 -13.62 -41.47 -13.48
C LEU A 117 -13.03 -42.81 -13.93
N ALA A 118 -13.84 -43.64 -14.57
CA ALA A 118 -13.44 -45.00 -14.98
C ALA A 118 -13.24 -45.15 -16.51
N ALA A 119 -13.77 -44.23 -17.32
CA ALA A 119 -13.74 -44.32 -18.78
C ALA A 119 -12.71 -43.40 -19.44
N ARG A 120 -12.40 -43.66 -20.71
CA ARG A 120 -11.51 -42.81 -21.52
C ARG A 120 -12.16 -41.47 -21.90
N ALA A 121 -13.46 -41.43 -22.16
CA ALA A 121 -14.20 -40.20 -22.35
C ALA A 121 -15.31 -40.09 -21.30
N THR A 122 -15.37 -38.96 -20.59
CA THR A 122 -16.42 -38.69 -19.61
C THR A 122 -17.31 -37.57 -20.13
N LEU A 123 -18.58 -37.89 -20.34
CA LEU A 123 -19.56 -37.03 -20.97
C LEU A 123 -20.60 -36.61 -19.95
N PHE A 124 -20.92 -35.32 -19.89
CA PHE A 124 -21.93 -34.79 -19.00
C PHE A 124 -22.96 -34.02 -19.79
N ARG A 125 -24.23 -34.31 -19.56
CA ARG A 125 -25.36 -33.55 -20.11
C ARG A 125 -26.19 -32.92 -19.00
N GLY A 126 -26.85 -31.81 -19.27
CA GLY A 126 -27.81 -31.21 -18.35
C GLY A 126 -28.17 -29.78 -18.70
N PHE A 127 -29.23 -29.24 -18.11
CA PHE A 127 -29.69 -27.89 -18.41
C PHE A 127 -28.68 -26.79 -18.01
N ASN A 128 -28.88 -25.60 -18.58
CA ASN A 128 -28.15 -24.41 -18.16
C ASN A 128 -28.41 -24.10 -16.69
N GLY A 129 -27.35 -23.74 -15.96
CA GLY A 129 -27.41 -23.50 -14.51
C GLY A 129 -27.30 -24.74 -13.62
N ALA A 130 -27.13 -25.95 -14.17
CA ALA A 130 -27.06 -27.19 -13.37
C ALA A 130 -25.71 -27.45 -12.66
N GLY A 131 -24.69 -26.61 -12.88
CA GLY A 131 -23.35 -26.79 -12.28
C GLY A 131 -22.28 -27.44 -13.18
N LYS A 132 -22.57 -27.66 -14.46
CA LYS A 132 -21.65 -28.27 -15.45
C LYS A 132 -20.30 -27.54 -15.55
N THR A 133 -20.32 -26.25 -15.89
CA THR A 133 -19.13 -25.39 -15.96
C THR A 133 -18.41 -25.29 -14.62
N SER A 134 -19.14 -25.43 -13.50
CA SER A 134 -18.53 -25.46 -12.16
C SER A 134 -17.68 -26.71 -11.93
N LEU A 135 -18.07 -27.87 -12.45
CA LEU A 135 -17.25 -29.09 -12.39
C LEU A 135 -15.93 -28.90 -13.15
N VAL A 136 -16.01 -28.40 -14.39
CA VAL A 136 -14.83 -28.09 -15.21
C VAL A 136 -13.95 -27.05 -14.50
N SER A 137 -14.56 -26.03 -13.91
CA SER A 137 -13.85 -24.99 -13.16
C SER A 137 -13.20 -25.52 -11.88
N ALA A 138 -13.76 -26.53 -11.21
CA ALA A 138 -13.16 -27.13 -10.03
C ALA A 138 -11.84 -27.84 -10.37
N VAL A 139 -11.85 -28.65 -11.43
CA VAL A 139 -10.63 -29.31 -11.94
C VAL A 139 -9.60 -28.28 -12.37
N CYS A 140 -10.03 -27.29 -13.16
CA CYS A 140 -9.15 -26.21 -13.63
C CYS A 140 -8.53 -25.42 -12.47
N TRP A 141 -9.33 -25.09 -11.46
CA TRP A 141 -8.88 -24.31 -10.32
C TRP A 141 -7.91 -25.08 -9.45
N CYS A 142 -8.15 -26.36 -9.18
CA CYS A 142 -7.24 -27.17 -8.38
C CYS A 142 -5.82 -27.20 -8.96
N LEU A 143 -5.71 -27.36 -10.28
CA LEU A 143 -4.43 -27.47 -10.98
C LEU A 143 -3.77 -26.10 -11.27
N THR A 144 -4.55 -25.09 -11.63
CA THR A 144 -4.02 -23.83 -12.18
C THR A 144 -4.32 -22.60 -11.32
N GLY A 145 -5.34 -22.65 -10.46
CA GLY A 145 -5.86 -21.50 -9.71
C GLY A 145 -6.86 -20.62 -10.48
N TYR A 146 -7.08 -20.93 -11.76
CA TYR A 146 -8.05 -20.27 -12.64
C TYR A 146 -9.31 -21.11 -12.80
N GLY A 147 -10.43 -20.49 -13.17
CA GLY A 147 -11.65 -21.20 -13.51
C GLY A 147 -12.34 -20.62 -14.73
N TYR A 148 -13.20 -21.42 -15.36
CA TYR A 148 -13.92 -21.06 -16.58
C TYR A 148 -14.94 -19.95 -16.28
N ARG A 149 -15.27 -19.18 -17.31
CA ARG A 149 -16.24 -18.08 -17.27
C ARG A 149 -17.18 -18.23 -18.46
N SER A 150 -18.47 -17.99 -18.24
CA SER A 150 -19.50 -18.15 -19.29
C SER A 150 -19.34 -17.17 -20.46
N GLN A 151 -18.75 -16.00 -20.26
CA GLN A 151 -18.59 -14.96 -21.29
C GLN A 151 -17.23 -14.26 -21.24
N GLY A 152 -16.15 -14.98 -20.93
CA GLY A 152 -14.82 -14.37 -20.85
C GLY A 152 -13.69 -15.36 -20.71
N LEU A 153 -12.46 -14.85 -20.72
CA LEU A 153 -11.26 -15.65 -20.46
C LEU A 153 -11.35 -16.27 -19.05
N PRO A 154 -10.77 -17.47 -18.85
CA PRO A 154 -10.59 -18.03 -17.52
C PRO A 154 -9.93 -17.01 -16.58
N ALA A 155 -10.41 -16.93 -15.34
CA ALA A 155 -9.97 -15.93 -14.38
C ALA A 155 -9.67 -16.57 -13.01
N PRO A 156 -8.83 -15.95 -12.17
CA PRO A 156 -8.62 -16.41 -10.80
C PRO A 156 -9.95 -16.48 -10.04
N LEU A 157 -10.19 -17.58 -9.31
CA LEU A 157 -11.45 -17.74 -8.57
C LEU A 157 -11.39 -17.25 -7.11
N HIS A 158 -10.20 -16.90 -6.61
CA HIS A 158 -10.00 -16.44 -5.24
C HIS A 158 -10.21 -14.93 -5.07
N GLU A 159 -10.40 -14.19 -6.16
CA GLU A 159 -10.72 -12.76 -6.13
C GLU A 159 -12.14 -12.53 -5.57
N CYS A 160 -12.28 -11.49 -4.75
CA CYS A 160 -13.56 -11.15 -4.11
C CYS A 160 -14.51 -10.45 -5.07
N ILE A 161 -15.80 -10.74 -4.89
CA ILE A 161 -16.91 -9.95 -5.40
C ILE A 161 -17.68 -9.35 -4.24
N SER A 162 -18.20 -8.14 -4.44
CA SER A 162 -19.08 -7.49 -3.48
C SER A 162 -20.52 -7.97 -3.67
N VAL A 163 -21.13 -8.48 -2.61
CA VAL A 163 -22.53 -8.91 -2.57
C VAL A 163 -23.35 -7.81 -1.90
N HIS A 164 -24.30 -7.26 -2.65
CA HIS A 164 -25.23 -6.24 -2.17
C HIS A 164 -26.57 -6.88 -1.80
N VAL A 165 -27.08 -6.56 -0.61
CA VAL A 165 -28.38 -7.03 -0.14
C VAL A 165 -29.43 -5.97 -0.49
N ALA A 166 -30.42 -6.31 -1.31
CA ALA A 166 -31.43 -5.35 -1.78
C ALA A 166 -32.46 -5.04 -0.68
N SER A 167 -32.38 -3.83 -0.08
CA SER A 167 -33.32 -3.30 0.92
C SER A 167 -34.26 -2.26 0.34
N ALA A 168 -35.47 -2.17 0.88
CA ALA A 168 -36.34 -0.99 0.72
C ALA A 168 -35.92 0.20 1.60
N GLU A 169 -35.09 -0.01 2.63
CA GLU A 169 -34.57 1.04 3.52
C GLU A 169 -33.08 1.27 3.27
N ALA A 170 -32.73 2.54 3.03
CA ALA A 170 -31.42 3.00 2.60
C ALA A 170 -30.38 2.95 3.73
N GLU A 171 -29.87 1.75 4.01
CA GLU A 171 -28.50 1.44 4.45
C GLU A 171 -28.41 -0.08 4.63
N ARG A 172 -27.66 -0.80 3.79
CA ARG A 172 -27.39 -2.24 4.01
C ARG A 172 -25.91 -2.59 3.91
N ASN A 173 -25.44 -3.26 4.96
CA ASN A 173 -24.15 -3.93 5.07
C ASN A 173 -24.03 -5.02 4.01
N GLY A 174 -23.34 -4.74 2.91
CA GLY A 174 -22.86 -5.76 1.98
C GLY A 174 -21.66 -6.52 2.55
N PHE A 175 -21.27 -7.63 1.91
CA PHE A 175 -20.07 -8.38 2.25
C PHE A 175 -19.29 -8.77 0.99
N ASP A 176 -17.98 -8.92 1.14
CA ASP A 176 -17.11 -9.41 0.08
C ASP A 176 -16.89 -10.91 0.24
N ILE A 177 -17.01 -11.66 -0.86
CA ILE A 177 -16.79 -13.10 -0.87
C ILE A 177 -16.04 -13.52 -2.14
N PRO A 178 -15.06 -14.45 -2.07
CA PRO A 178 -14.40 -14.97 -3.26
C PRO A 178 -15.36 -15.64 -4.23
N VAL A 179 -15.15 -15.46 -5.54
CA VAL A 179 -16.03 -15.98 -6.60
C VAL A 179 -16.19 -17.51 -6.56
N ILE A 180 -15.19 -18.21 -6.01
CA ILE A 180 -15.22 -19.67 -5.84
C ILE A 180 -16.23 -20.16 -4.80
N VAL A 181 -16.63 -19.31 -3.84
CA VAL A 181 -17.50 -19.70 -2.74
C VAL A 181 -18.97 -19.55 -3.17
N PRO A 182 -19.85 -20.54 -2.90
CA PRO A 182 -21.29 -20.39 -3.06
C PRO A 182 -21.80 -19.17 -2.29
N ILE A 183 -22.61 -18.35 -2.94
CA ILE A 183 -23.22 -17.18 -2.32
C ILE A 183 -24.26 -17.66 -1.29
N PRO A 184 -24.16 -17.27 -0.01
CA PRO A 184 -25.16 -17.64 0.98
C PRO A 184 -26.48 -16.92 0.73
N THR A 185 -27.58 -17.64 0.92
CA THR A 185 -28.92 -17.07 1.11
C THR A 185 -28.99 -16.35 2.47
N GLU A 186 -30.01 -15.51 2.66
CA GLU A 186 -30.24 -14.80 3.93
C GLU A 186 -30.37 -15.77 5.11
N GLN A 187 -31.12 -16.87 4.94
CA GLN A 187 -31.28 -17.90 5.96
C GLN A 187 -29.96 -18.61 6.29
N GLU A 188 -29.16 -18.96 5.28
CA GLU A 188 -27.85 -19.60 5.50
C GLU A 188 -26.88 -18.66 6.19
N LEU A 189 -26.91 -17.36 5.84
CA LEU A 189 -26.04 -16.35 6.44
C LEU A 189 -26.39 -16.10 7.91
N VAL A 190 -27.69 -16.08 8.25
CA VAL A 190 -28.15 -16.03 9.65
C VAL A 190 -27.69 -17.27 10.41
N ALA A 191 -27.74 -18.46 9.79
CA ALA A 191 -27.31 -19.70 10.41
C ALA A 191 -25.78 -19.80 10.65
N VAL A 192 -24.98 -18.87 10.12
CA VAL A 192 -23.53 -18.76 10.35
C VAL A 192 -23.12 -17.39 10.92
N ASP A 193 -23.97 -16.82 11.78
CA ASP A 193 -23.70 -15.59 12.54
C ASP A 193 -23.37 -14.36 11.67
N GLY A 194 -23.94 -14.29 10.46
CA GLY A 194 -23.75 -13.15 9.57
C GLY A 194 -22.43 -13.14 8.78
N VAL A 195 -21.56 -14.16 8.94
CA VAL A 195 -20.25 -14.23 8.28
C VAL A 195 -20.16 -15.46 7.38
N PRO A 196 -19.97 -15.29 6.05
CA PRO A 196 -19.84 -16.43 5.15
C PRO A 196 -18.67 -17.35 5.51
N LYS A 197 -18.91 -18.67 5.48
CA LYS A 197 -17.88 -19.71 5.59
C LYS A 197 -17.07 -19.81 4.29
N VAL A 198 -15.75 -19.94 4.41
CA VAL A 198 -14.79 -19.80 3.29
C VAL A 198 -13.72 -20.92 3.29
N ASP A 199 -14.09 -22.08 3.79
CA ASP A 199 -13.31 -23.34 3.85
C ASP A 199 -13.34 -24.13 2.54
N THR A 200 -13.49 -23.46 1.39
CA THR A 200 -13.60 -24.11 0.07
C THR A 200 -12.32 -24.84 -0.32
N TRP A 201 -12.45 -26.10 -0.75
CA TRP A 201 -11.34 -26.89 -1.28
C TRP A 201 -11.78 -27.81 -2.43
N VAL A 202 -10.82 -28.20 -3.26
CA VAL A 202 -10.96 -29.21 -4.31
C VAL A 202 -9.78 -30.16 -4.21
N ARG A 203 -10.05 -31.45 -4.30
CA ARG A 203 -9.06 -32.52 -4.27
C ARG A 203 -9.20 -33.39 -5.51
N LEU A 204 -8.09 -33.63 -6.19
CA LEU A 204 -8.01 -34.44 -7.39
C LEU A 204 -7.05 -35.61 -7.14
N SER A 205 -7.48 -36.83 -7.49
CA SER A 205 -6.61 -38.01 -7.43
C SER A 205 -6.18 -38.38 -8.84
N PHE A 206 -4.89 -38.56 -9.04
CA PHE A 206 -4.27 -38.92 -10.31
C PHE A 206 -3.62 -40.28 -10.21
N ARG A 207 -3.81 -41.10 -11.26
CA ARG A 207 -3.12 -42.38 -11.42
C ARG A 207 -2.07 -42.26 -12.51
N SER A 208 -0.85 -42.69 -12.23
CA SER A 208 0.23 -42.73 -13.22
C SER A 208 -0.05 -43.82 -14.25
N LEU A 209 0.11 -43.47 -15.52
CA LEU A 209 0.00 -44.39 -16.65
C LEU A 209 1.29 -45.20 -16.88
N ILE A 210 2.35 -44.95 -16.12
CA ILE A 210 3.65 -45.61 -16.26
C ILE A 210 3.82 -46.71 -15.22
N ASP A 211 3.70 -46.35 -13.94
CA ASP A 211 3.96 -47.23 -12.80
C ASP A 211 2.70 -47.51 -11.95
N GLY A 212 1.56 -46.91 -12.29
CA GLY A 212 0.29 -47.13 -11.60
C GLY A 212 0.14 -46.44 -10.25
N ARG A 213 1.14 -45.66 -9.80
CA ARG A 213 1.08 -44.94 -8.51
C ARG A 213 -0.05 -43.91 -8.50
N GLU A 214 -0.61 -43.66 -7.31
CA GLU A 214 -1.62 -42.63 -7.11
C GLU A 214 -1.05 -41.42 -6.37
N VAL A 215 -1.41 -40.21 -6.85
CA VAL A 215 -1.03 -38.93 -6.26
C VAL A 215 -2.28 -38.10 -6.04
N VAL A 216 -2.37 -37.45 -4.89
CA VAL A 216 -3.48 -36.56 -4.54
C VAL A 216 -2.99 -35.12 -4.57
N VAL A 217 -3.70 -34.29 -5.32
CA VAL A 217 -3.50 -32.84 -5.36
C VAL A 217 -4.70 -32.16 -4.72
N GLU A 218 -4.47 -31.31 -3.73
CA GLU A 218 -5.52 -30.51 -3.08
C GLU A 218 -5.20 -29.03 -3.19
N ARG A 219 -6.20 -28.24 -3.57
CA ARG A 219 -6.14 -26.77 -3.46
C ARG A 219 -7.23 -26.29 -2.52
N HIS A 220 -6.88 -25.42 -1.60
CA HIS A 220 -7.79 -24.87 -0.60
C HIS A 220 -7.68 -23.36 -0.52
N LEU A 221 -8.81 -22.72 -0.20
CA LEU A 221 -8.89 -21.29 0.04
C LEU A 221 -8.42 -20.99 1.47
N GLN A 222 -7.57 -19.97 1.62
CA GLN A 222 -7.07 -19.49 2.91
C GLN A 222 -7.39 -18.01 3.08
N ARG A 223 -7.74 -17.60 4.30
CA ARG A 223 -7.84 -16.19 4.66
C ARG A 223 -6.44 -15.59 4.83
N GLU A 224 -6.25 -14.40 4.27
CA GLU A 224 -5.05 -13.57 4.40
C GLU A 224 -5.44 -12.27 5.12
N GLY A 225 -5.29 -12.26 6.45
CA GLY A 225 -5.72 -11.14 7.30
C GLY A 225 -7.24 -11.01 7.42
N LYS A 226 -7.73 -9.79 7.69
CA LYS A 226 -9.17 -9.52 7.92
C LYS A 226 -10.01 -9.46 6.64
N LYS A 227 -9.42 -9.14 5.48
CA LYS A 227 -10.14 -8.92 4.20
C LYS A 227 -9.53 -9.62 2.97
N GLY A 228 -8.32 -10.18 3.06
CA GLY A 228 -7.65 -10.83 1.94
C GLY A 228 -7.90 -12.34 1.88
N PHE A 229 -7.75 -12.92 0.70
CA PHE A 229 -7.83 -14.36 0.45
C PHE A 229 -6.71 -14.80 -0.48
N LYS A 230 -6.15 -15.98 -0.20
CA LYS A 230 -5.12 -16.63 -1.03
C LYS A 230 -5.45 -18.11 -1.19
N THR A 231 -4.81 -18.79 -2.14
CA THR A 231 -4.98 -20.24 -2.34
C THR A 231 -3.71 -20.98 -1.93
N GLY A 232 -3.84 -22.00 -1.08
CA GLY A 232 -2.78 -22.98 -0.83
C GLY A 232 -2.96 -24.20 -1.72
N VAL A 233 -1.85 -24.85 -2.11
CA VAL A 233 -1.86 -26.10 -2.88
C VAL A 233 -0.95 -27.13 -2.21
N ILE A 234 -1.36 -28.39 -2.21
CA ILE A 234 -0.67 -29.53 -1.60
C ILE A 234 -0.57 -30.65 -2.64
N GLY A 235 0.61 -31.27 -2.79
CA GLY A 235 0.80 -32.46 -3.63
C GLY A 235 0.96 -32.20 -5.12
N LEU A 236 0.85 -30.95 -5.59
CA LEU A 236 1.01 -30.60 -7.01
C LEU A 236 2.44 -30.92 -7.50
N GLU A 237 3.43 -30.67 -6.66
CA GLU A 237 4.85 -30.98 -6.90
C GLU A 237 5.12 -32.49 -7.11
N GLN A 238 4.29 -33.36 -6.52
CA GLN A 238 4.45 -34.82 -6.63
C GLN A 238 4.11 -35.34 -8.04
N LEU A 239 3.34 -34.56 -8.82
CA LEU A 239 3.08 -34.88 -10.22
C LEU A 239 4.34 -34.75 -11.09
N GLY A 240 5.32 -33.94 -10.68
CA GLY A 240 6.56 -33.72 -11.45
C GLY A 240 6.33 -33.13 -12.84
N LEU A 241 5.24 -32.40 -13.04
CA LEU A 241 4.85 -31.81 -14.31
C LEU A 241 5.25 -30.33 -14.39
N SER A 242 5.60 -29.87 -15.60
CA SER A 242 5.74 -28.44 -15.87
C SER A 242 4.38 -27.75 -15.86
N GLU A 243 4.37 -26.44 -15.61
CA GLU A 243 3.13 -25.65 -15.63
C GLU A 243 2.43 -25.73 -17.00
N LEU A 244 3.18 -25.76 -18.10
CA LEU A 244 2.63 -25.95 -19.44
C LEU A 244 1.90 -27.30 -19.57
N ALA A 245 2.48 -28.37 -19.04
CA ALA A 245 1.87 -29.70 -19.05
C ALA A 245 0.61 -29.79 -18.18
N LEU A 246 0.49 -28.95 -17.15
CA LEU A 246 -0.73 -28.79 -16.35
C LEU A 246 -1.80 -27.97 -17.09
N GLN A 247 -1.41 -26.94 -17.84
CA GLN A 247 -2.36 -25.97 -18.42
C GLN A 247 -2.92 -26.38 -19.78
N VAL A 248 -2.17 -27.09 -20.62
CA VAL A 248 -2.51 -27.29 -22.04
C VAL A 248 -3.84 -28.04 -22.26
N GLY A 249 -4.15 -29.05 -21.43
CA GLY A 249 -5.44 -29.75 -21.48
C GLY A 249 -6.52 -29.17 -20.57
N ILE A 250 -6.17 -28.25 -19.68
CA ILE A 250 -7.01 -27.87 -18.53
C ILE A 250 -7.45 -26.41 -18.58
N LEU A 251 -6.57 -25.48 -18.95
CA LEU A 251 -6.82 -24.04 -18.97
C LEU A 251 -6.95 -23.50 -20.40
N MET A 252 -6.05 -23.95 -21.29
CA MET A 252 -5.99 -23.48 -22.68
C MET A 252 -7.26 -23.76 -23.50
N PRO A 253 -8.00 -24.87 -23.30
CA PRO A 253 -9.29 -25.05 -23.99
C PRO A 253 -10.30 -23.97 -23.62
N GLY A 254 -10.36 -23.55 -22.35
CA GLY A 254 -11.21 -22.45 -21.90
C GLY A 254 -10.78 -21.10 -22.47
N ILE A 255 -9.47 -20.85 -22.60
CA ILE A 255 -8.94 -19.67 -23.30
C ILE A 255 -9.37 -19.70 -24.77
N ALA A 256 -9.16 -20.83 -25.47
CA ALA A 256 -9.51 -20.98 -26.88
C ALA A 256 -11.01 -20.79 -27.15
N ALA A 257 -11.88 -21.29 -26.26
CA ALA A 257 -13.33 -21.08 -26.32
C ALA A 257 -13.73 -19.62 -26.09
N ALA A 258 -12.95 -18.84 -25.34
CA ALA A 258 -13.24 -17.43 -25.03
C ALA A 258 -12.58 -16.40 -25.97
N THR A 259 -11.46 -16.74 -26.64
CA THR A 259 -10.70 -15.83 -27.51
C THR A 259 -11.53 -15.31 -28.68
N ARG A 260 -11.73 -14.00 -28.76
CA ARG A 260 -12.43 -13.37 -29.89
C ARG A 260 -11.46 -13.15 -31.06
N PHE A 261 -11.92 -13.42 -32.28
CA PHE A 261 -11.23 -13.04 -33.51
C PHE A 261 -11.90 -11.78 -34.04
N ASP A 262 -11.24 -10.63 -33.85
CA ASP A 262 -11.63 -9.32 -34.39
C ASP A 262 -10.41 -8.68 -35.08
N ASP A 263 -10.60 -7.51 -35.71
CA ASP A 263 -9.54 -6.76 -36.42
C ASP A 263 -8.29 -6.46 -35.55
N LYS A 264 -8.39 -6.62 -34.21
CA LYS A 264 -7.32 -6.31 -33.25
C LYS A 264 -6.57 -7.54 -32.75
N THR A 265 -7.11 -8.75 -32.93
CA THR A 265 -6.57 -9.97 -32.31
C THR A 265 -6.06 -10.95 -33.36
N THR A 266 -4.75 -10.95 -33.59
CA THR A 266 -4.09 -11.89 -34.52
C THR A 266 -3.92 -13.28 -33.91
N LEU A 267 -3.68 -14.32 -34.72
CA LEU A 267 -3.39 -15.67 -34.21
C LEU A 267 -2.16 -15.69 -33.29
N SER A 268 -1.10 -14.97 -33.68
CA SER A 268 0.11 -14.88 -32.85
C SER A 268 -0.20 -14.28 -31.46
N GLN A 269 -1.09 -13.31 -31.36
CA GLN A 269 -1.55 -12.77 -30.08
C GLN A 269 -2.43 -13.76 -29.30
N ALA A 270 -3.30 -14.51 -29.98
CA ALA A 270 -4.08 -15.58 -29.37
C ALA A 270 -3.17 -16.70 -28.82
N VAL A 271 -2.16 -17.14 -29.58
CA VAL A 271 -1.19 -18.16 -29.16
C VAL A 271 -0.24 -17.63 -28.09
N SER A 272 0.19 -16.37 -28.16
CA SER A 272 0.98 -15.72 -27.09
C SER A 272 0.19 -15.62 -25.78
N THR A 273 -1.13 -15.41 -25.86
CA THR A 273 -2.03 -15.44 -24.71
C THR A 273 -2.23 -16.86 -24.20
N LEU A 274 -2.40 -17.85 -25.08
CA LEU A 274 -2.50 -19.27 -24.73
C LEU A 274 -1.24 -19.80 -24.04
N THR A 275 -0.06 -19.40 -24.51
CA THR A 275 1.25 -19.85 -23.99
C THR A 275 1.75 -19.02 -22.80
N GLY A 276 1.06 -17.94 -22.42
CA GLY A 276 1.43 -17.09 -21.29
C GLY A 276 2.66 -16.20 -21.53
N LEU A 277 3.13 -16.03 -22.77
CA LEU A 277 4.31 -15.22 -23.11
C LEU A 277 3.99 -13.73 -23.33
N ARG A 278 2.71 -13.37 -23.48
CA ARG A 278 2.26 -11.99 -23.69
C ARG A 278 2.80 -10.98 -22.65
N PRO A 279 2.86 -11.29 -21.33
CA PRO A 279 3.44 -10.39 -20.34
C PRO A 279 4.92 -10.06 -20.59
N LEU A 280 5.70 -11.00 -21.14
CA LEU A 280 7.13 -10.77 -21.46
C LEU A 280 7.29 -9.81 -22.64
N ALA A 281 6.49 -9.99 -23.69
CA ALA A 281 6.47 -9.07 -24.82
C ALA A 281 6.04 -7.65 -24.38
N HIS A 282 5.00 -7.57 -23.54
CA HIS A 282 4.56 -6.29 -22.96
C HIS A 282 5.66 -5.63 -22.11
N PHE A 283 6.31 -6.39 -21.23
CA PHE A 283 7.44 -5.90 -20.44
C PHE A 283 8.60 -5.41 -21.30
N GLY A 284 8.89 -6.09 -22.41
CA GLY A 284 9.90 -5.66 -23.38
C GLY A 284 9.58 -4.33 -24.07
N ALA A 285 8.33 -4.16 -24.53
CA ALA A 285 7.88 -2.90 -25.13
C ALA A 285 7.92 -1.74 -24.11
N ARG A 286 7.50 -2.00 -22.87
CA ARG A 286 7.60 -1.06 -21.76
C ARG A 286 9.06 -0.70 -21.45
N SER A 287 9.94 -1.69 -21.45
CA SER A 287 11.38 -1.52 -21.22
C SER A 287 12.04 -0.67 -22.30
N GLY A 288 11.53 -0.71 -23.54
CA GLY A 288 11.93 0.23 -24.60
C GLY A 288 11.68 1.68 -24.21
N ARG A 289 10.47 2.01 -23.73
CA ARG A 289 10.15 3.37 -23.25
C ARG A 289 11.00 3.78 -22.04
N LEU A 290 11.33 2.83 -21.17
CA LEU A 290 12.21 3.07 -20.02
C LEU A 290 13.63 3.36 -20.46
N HIS A 291 14.17 2.55 -21.37
CA HIS A 291 15.47 2.77 -21.98
C HIS A 291 15.54 4.16 -22.61
N ASP A 292 14.55 4.58 -23.40
CA ASP A 292 14.57 5.88 -24.06
C ASP A 292 14.59 7.04 -23.03
N ARG A 293 13.85 6.90 -21.92
CA ARG A 293 13.91 7.87 -20.81
C ARG A 293 15.25 7.86 -20.08
N LEU A 294 15.85 6.68 -19.88
CA LEU A 294 17.16 6.50 -19.23
C LEU A 294 18.31 7.02 -20.11
N THR A 295 18.13 7.11 -21.42
CA THR A 295 19.14 7.60 -22.37
C THR A 295 18.97 9.09 -22.69
N GLU A 296 17.74 9.61 -22.68
CA GLU A 296 17.45 11.01 -23.06
C GLU A 296 17.04 11.88 -21.88
N LYS A 297 15.85 11.63 -21.30
CA LYS A 297 15.20 12.53 -20.33
C LYS A 297 16.03 12.71 -19.05
N TYR A 298 16.33 11.62 -18.35
CA TYR A 298 16.99 11.70 -17.04
C TYR A 298 18.47 12.09 -17.12
N PRO A 299 19.26 11.61 -18.11
CA PRO A 299 20.61 12.11 -18.31
C PRO A 299 20.65 13.60 -18.64
N LYS A 300 19.71 14.12 -19.44
CA LYS A 300 19.63 15.55 -19.75
C LYS A 300 19.36 16.38 -18.49
N LEU A 301 18.41 15.95 -17.65
CA LEU A 301 18.12 16.62 -16.38
C LEU A 301 19.33 16.58 -15.43
N ALA A 302 20.01 15.44 -15.32
CA ALA A 302 21.19 15.30 -14.48
C ALA A 302 22.37 16.15 -15.00
N LYS A 303 22.58 16.25 -16.33
CA LYS A 303 23.58 17.14 -16.92
C LYS A 303 23.29 18.62 -16.64
N GLN A 304 22.02 19.04 -16.76
CA GLN A 304 21.62 20.40 -16.40
C GLN A 304 21.85 20.69 -14.90
N GLU A 305 21.57 19.72 -14.03
CA GLU A 305 21.84 19.86 -12.60
C GLU A 305 23.34 19.91 -12.29
N LYS A 306 24.15 19.14 -13.01
CA LYS A 306 25.63 19.20 -12.93
C LYS A 306 26.15 20.58 -13.33
N GLU A 307 25.74 21.10 -14.48
CA GLU A 307 26.12 22.44 -14.98
C GLU A 307 25.67 23.56 -14.00
N ALA A 308 24.48 23.42 -13.41
CA ALA A 308 24.01 24.34 -12.39
C ALA A 308 24.87 24.31 -11.12
N CYS A 309 25.33 23.13 -10.69
CA CYS A 309 26.27 23.00 -9.58
C CYS A 309 27.63 23.62 -9.90
N GLU A 310 28.15 23.44 -11.11
CA GLU A 310 29.41 24.07 -11.56
C GLU A 310 29.32 25.59 -11.58
N THR A 311 28.22 26.13 -12.11
CA THR A 311 27.95 27.57 -12.12
C THR A 311 27.85 28.13 -10.71
N THR A 312 27.13 27.43 -9.83
CA THR A 312 26.97 27.82 -8.42
C THR A 312 28.30 27.76 -7.67
N ALA A 313 29.10 26.71 -7.87
CA ALA A 313 30.43 26.56 -7.28
C ALA A 313 31.38 27.66 -7.78
N GLY A 314 31.32 28.03 -9.07
CA GLY A 314 32.07 29.15 -9.62
C GLY A 314 31.72 30.49 -8.94
N ALA A 315 30.42 30.78 -8.77
CA ALA A 315 29.97 31.98 -8.07
C ALA A 315 30.36 31.99 -6.58
N GLN A 316 30.27 30.84 -5.90
CA GLN A 316 30.72 30.67 -4.50
C GLN A 316 32.23 30.87 -4.36
N LYS A 317 33.04 30.35 -5.30
CA LYS A 317 34.48 30.59 -5.33
C LYS A 317 34.78 32.07 -5.54
N GLN A 318 34.09 32.75 -6.45
CA GLN A 318 34.28 34.18 -6.65
C GLN A 318 33.90 35.00 -5.40
N THR A 319 32.81 34.60 -4.72
CA THR A 319 32.42 35.22 -3.43
C THR A 319 33.48 34.99 -2.35
N LEU A 320 34.09 33.80 -2.30
CA LEU A 320 35.21 33.50 -1.43
C LEU A 320 36.42 34.39 -1.75
N ASP A 321 36.78 34.53 -3.03
CA ASP A 321 37.88 35.37 -3.48
C ASP A 321 37.66 36.85 -3.14
N ASP A 322 36.42 37.34 -3.23
CA ASP A 322 36.07 38.71 -2.87
C ASP A 322 36.15 38.94 -1.34
N LEU A 323 35.67 37.99 -0.53
CA LEU A 323 35.85 38.03 0.92
C LEU A 323 37.33 38.01 1.34
N LEU A 324 38.17 37.27 0.60
CA LEU A 324 39.62 37.22 0.84
C LEU A 324 40.32 38.55 0.49
N LYS A 325 39.83 39.32 -0.48
CA LYS A 325 40.35 40.66 -0.82
C LYS A 325 40.01 41.71 0.22
N GLU A 326 38.85 41.60 0.86
CA GLU A 326 38.37 42.56 1.85
C GLU A 326 39.03 42.37 3.22
N GLY A 327 39.50 41.18 3.55
CA GLY A 327 40.14 40.88 4.83
C GLY A 327 41.64 41.14 4.84
N LYS A 328 42.10 41.95 5.81
CA LYS A 328 43.53 42.06 6.16
C LYS A 328 44.02 40.74 6.77
N ASP A 329 45.24 40.33 6.40
CA ASP A 329 45.97 39.18 6.97
C ASP A 329 45.30 37.80 6.77
N LEU A 330 44.34 37.66 5.84
CA LEU A 330 43.76 36.36 5.47
C LEU A 330 44.74 35.50 4.64
N PRO A 331 44.70 34.17 4.79
CA PRO A 331 45.55 33.28 4.01
C PRO A 331 45.08 33.22 2.55
N ASN A 332 46.02 33.02 1.64
CA ASN A 332 45.68 32.69 0.25
C ASN A 332 45.06 31.27 0.18
N LEU A 333 43.82 31.19 -0.33
CA LEU A 333 43.04 29.97 -0.51
C LEU A 333 42.91 29.51 -1.98
N ASP A 334 43.88 29.82 -2.85
CA ASP A 334 43.95 29.38 -4.26
C ASP A 334 43.85 27.86 -4.45
N CYS A 335 44.09 27.09 -3.38
CA CYS A 335 43.92 25.64 -3.36
C CYS A 335 42.45 25.20 -3.51
N VAL A 336 41.46 26.07 -3.27
CA VAL A 336 40.04 25.76 -3.51
C VAL A 336 39.78 25.76 -5.01
N VAL A 337 39.52 24.58 -5.56
CA VAL A 337 39.26 24.39 -7.00
C VAL A 337 37.82 23.99 -7.24
N VAL A 338 37.23 24.54 -8.32
CA VAL A 338 35.90 24.12 -8.80
C VAL A 338 36.00 22.69 -9.30
N PRO A 339 35.04 21.81 -8.98
CA PRO A 339 35.04 20.44 -9.47
C PRO A 339 35.03 20.40 -11.01
N VAL A 340 35.90 19.57 -11.58
CA VAL A 340 36.01 19.36 -13.03
C VAL A 340 36.09 17.86 -13.32
N ASP A 341 35.69 17.46 -14.53
CA ASP A 341 35.62 16.04 -14.90
C ASP A 341 36.96 15.30 -14.84
N GLY A 342 38.08 16.00 -15.11
CA GLY A 342 39.42 15.41 -15.11
C GLY A 342 40.00 15.11 -13.72
N ASP A 343 39.47 15.71 -12.66
CA ASP A 343 39.86 15.47 -11.27
C ASP A 343 38.66 15.67 -10.33
N ARG A 344 37.87 14.59 -10.19
CA ARG A 344 36.60 14.61 -9.43
C ARG A 344 36.79 14.74 -7.92
N GLU A 345 38.01 14.60 -7.41
CA GLU A 345 38.31 14.68 -5.98
C GLU A 345 39.28 15.82 -5.62
N GLY A 346 39.82 16.54 -6.60
CA GLY A 346 40.72 17.69 -6.39
C GLY A 346 40.14 18.75 -5.45
N TRP A 347 38.82 18.98 -5.49
CA TRP A 347 38.12 19.91 -4.60
C TRP A 347 38.16 19.46 -3.12
N VAL A 348 38.24 18.15 -2.84
CA VAL A 348 38.32 17.60 -1.46
C VAL A 348 39.68 17.93 -0.84
N ALA A 349 40.77 17.70 -1.59
CA ALA A 349 42.11 18.04 -1.14
C ALA A 349 42.28 19.55 -0.98
N GLY A 350 41.73 20.32 -1.94
CA GLY A 350 41.72 21.78 -1.91
C GLY A 350 41.00 22.38 -0.70
N LEU A 351 39.83 21.85 -0.33
CA LEU A 351 39.08 22.27 0.86
C LEU A 351 39.81 21.93 2.16
N ARG A 352 40.39 20.72 2.28
CA ARG A 352 41.16 20.34 3.48
C ARG A 352 42.36 21.25 3.69
N GLU A 353 43.07 21.58 2.61
CA GLU A 353 44.19 22.50 2.67
C GLU A 353 43.74 23.93 2.99
N ALA A 354 42.60 24.37 2.46
CA ALA A 354 42.02 25.68 2.77
C ALA A 354 41.62 25.80 4.24
N GLU A 355 40.96 24.79 4.80
CA GLU A 355 40.61 24.70 6.22
C GLU A 355 41.87 24.73 7.11
N ARG A 356 42.95 24.03 6.70
CA ARG A 356 44.23 24.03 7.41
C ARG A 356 44.89 25.40 7.42
N ARG A 357 44.93 26.09 6.27
CA ARG A 357 45.50 27.45 6.15
C ARG A 357 44.70 28.47 6.94
N LEU A 358 43.37 28.41 6.86
CA LEU A 358 42.47 29.28 7.61
C LEU A 358 42.66 29.13 9.12
N LYS A 359 42.76 27.88 9.60
CA LYS A 359 43.01 27.58 11.00
C LYS A 359 44.35 28.13 11.51
N ALA A 360 45.41 28.02 10.73
CA ALA A 360 46.72 28.52 11.14
C ALA A 360 46.74 30.05 11.36
N VAL A 361 46.05 30.81 10.49
CA VAL A 361 45.95 32.27 10.61
C VAL A 361 45.02 32.67 11.76
N GLU A 362 43.93 31.92 11.98
CA GLU A 362 43.03 32.15 13.11
C GLU A 362 43.71 31.87 14.46
N ASP A 363 44.50 30.80 14.55
CA ASP A 363 45.30 30.48 15.75
C ASP A 363 46.28 31.63 16.07
N GLN A 364 46.86 32.27 15.04
CA GLN A 364 47.72 33.45 15.19
C GLN A 364 46.92 34.69 15.64
N ALA A 365 45.75 34.96 15.05
CA ALA A 365 44.88 36.07 15.45
C ALA A 365 44.30 35.89 16.87
N ALA A 366 44.23 34.66 17.36
CA ALA A 366 43.75 34.30 18.69
C ALA A 366 44.82 34.41 19.80
N GLU A 367 46.10 34.57 19.46
CA GLU A 367 47.22 34.49 20.42
C GLU A 367 47.10 35.51 21.57
N GLU A 368 46.95 36.81 21.26
CA GLU A 368 46.82 37.86 22.26
C GLU A 368 45.53 37.71 23.10
N ALA A 369 44.42 37.33 22.47
CA ALA A 369 43.14 37.12 23.15
C ALA A 369 43.18 35.91 24.09
N THR A 370 43.94 34.86 23.72
CA THR A 370 44.17 33.67 24.55
C THR A 370 44.97 34.00 25.79
N LEU A 371 45.94 34.93 25.73
CA LEU A 371 46.66 35.39 26.92
C LEU A 371 45.73 36.02 27.96
N ILE A 372 44.65 36.68 27.53
CA ILE A 372 43.68 37.35 28.41
C ILE A 372 42.70 36.36 29.05
N LEU A 373 42.09 35.46 28.25
CA LEU A 373 41.00 34.58 28.72
C LEU A 373 41.45 33.13 29.00
N GLY A 374 42.65 32.74 28.58
CA GLY A 374 43.19 31.38 28.67
C GLY A 374 42.59 30.41 27.66
N ALA A 375 41.27 30.35 27.58
CA ALA A 375 40.53 29.58 26.57
C ALA A 375 39.46 30.48 25.93
N LEU A 376 39.52 30.60 24.61
CA LEU A 376 38.57 31.42 23.86
C LEU A 376 37.28 30.63 23.54
N PRO A 377 36.12 31.30 23.56
CA PRO A 377 34.89 30.68 23.10
C PRO A 377 34.96 30.43 21.58
N PRO A 378 34.37 29.34 21.07
CA PRO A 378 34.32 29.08 19.64
C PRO A 378 33.41 30.11 18.96
N LEU A 379 33.99 31.04 18.20
CA LEU A 379 33.26 32.06 17.45
C LEU A 379 33.01 31.58 16.02
N THR A 380 32.27 30.48 15.87
CA THR A 380 32.08 29.80 14.58
C THR A 380 30.76 30.15 13.89
N SER A 381 29.84 30.82 14.59
CA SER A 381 28.53 31.20 14.09
C SER A 381 28.16 32.65 14.42
N ASP A 382 27.25 33.22 13.63
CA ASP A 382 26.75 34.60 13.84
C ASP A 382 26.13 34.80 15.24
N ILE A 383 25.53 33.73 15.81
CA ILE A 383 24.94 33.75 17.16
C ILE A 383 26.04 33.83 18.22
N GLU A 384 27.10 33.05 18.08
CA GLU A 384 28.25 33.06 19.00
C GLU A 384 29.00 34.39 18.93
N ILE A 385 29.23 34.90 17.71
CA ILE A 385 29.82 36.23 17.46
C ILE A 385 28.99 37.31 18.13
N LYS A 386 27.67 37.30 17.95
CA LYS A 386 26.78 38.27 18.59
C LYS A 386 26.82 38.16 20.11
N ARG A 387 26.75 36.95 20.68
CA ARG A 387 26.82 36.74 22.13
C ARG A 387 28.14 37.25 22.73
N PHE A 388 29.25 37.03 22.04
CA PHE A 388 30.55 37.52 22.50
C PHE A 388 30.65 39.04 22.39
N ARG A 389 30.11 39.64 21.32
CA ARG A 389 29.96 41.11 21.19
C ARG A 389 29.15 41.73 22.32
N ASP A 390 28.00 41.12 22.62
CA ASP A 390 27.11 41.56 23.69
C ASP A 390 27.81 41.43 25.06
N ALA A 391 28.60 40.37 25.26
CA ALA A 391 29.45 40.20 26.45
C ALA A 391 30.52 41.30 26.55
N LEU A 392 31.28 41.59 25.50
CA LEU A 392 32.29 42.66 25.53
C LEU A 392 31.67 44.01 25.88
N THR A 393 30.48 44.30 25.33
CA THR A 393 29.73 45.54 25.61
C THR A 393 29.24 45.57 27.06
N ALA A 394 28.70 44.47 27.58
CA ALA A 394 28.26 44.37 28.97
C ALA A 394 29.42 44.54 29.96
N ALA A 395 30.59 43.93 29.69
CA ALA A 395 31.77 44.12 30.52
C ALA A 395 32.26 45.57 30.48
N GLN A 396 32.27 46.22 29.31
CA GLN A 396 32.61 47.64 29.20
C GLN A 396 31.68 48.54 30.02
N ASN A 397 30.38 48.22 30.06
CA ASN A 397 29.39 48.94 30.88
C ASN A 397 29.63 48.73 32.39
N CYS A 398 30.04 47.53 32.82
CA CYS A 398 30.34 47.24 34.23
C CYS A 398 31.56 48.05 34.74
N PHE A 399 32.53 48.33 33.87
CA PHE A 399 33.68 49.20 34.16
C PHE A 399 33.42 50.70 33.91
N SER A 400 32.17 51.09 33.59
CA SER A 400 31.81 52.50 33.44
C SER A 400 31.83 53.25 34.78
N GLY A 401 32.07 54.56 34.74
CA GLY A 401 32.14 55.38 35.95
C GLY A 401 30.85 55.44 36.78
N ALA A 402 29.69 55.07 36.21
CA ALA A 402 28.43 54.95 36.95
C ALA A 402 28.31 53.58 37.65
N ALA A 403 28.62 52.49 36.95
CA ALA A 403 28.57 51.14 37.49
C ALA A 403 29.61 50.94 38.61
N LEU A 404 30.83 51.46 38.43
CA LEU A 404 31.87 51.40 39.46
C LEU A 404 31.48 52.16 40.74
N ARG A 405 30.76 53.28 40.64
CA ARG A 405 30.26 54.03 41.81
C ARG A 405 29.23 53.25 42.62
N GLY A 406 28.55 52.28 42.02
CA GLY A 406 27.55 51.43 42.68
C GLY A 406 28.15 50.29 43.50
N LEU A 407 29.46 50.04 43.42
CA LEU A 407 30.11 48.91 44.11
C LEU A 407 30.33 49.19 45.61
N PRO A 408 30.15 48.19 46.50
CA PRO A 408 30.31 48.36 47.94
C PRO A 408 31.64 48.98 48.37
N SER A 409 32.77 48.52 47.83
CA SER A 409 34.08 49.09 48.17
C SER A 409 34.29 50.50 47.58
N MET A 410 33.69 50.81 46.44
CA MET A 410 33.74 52.17 45.87
C MET A 410 32.84 53.14 46.63
N GLN A 411 31.70 52.67 47.15
CA GLN A 411 30.83 53.42 48.06
C GLN A 411 31.53 53.64 49.40
N LEU A 412 32.20 52.63 49.96
CA LEU A 412 33.03 52.78 51.16
C LEU A 412 34.11 53.84 50.94
N ALA A 413 34.83 53.79 49.81
CA ALA A 413 35.82 54.80 49.46
C ALA A 413 35.18 56.19 49.23
N ALA A 414 33.94 56.28 48.74
CA ALA A 414 33.22 57.54 48.60
C ALA A 414 32.85 58.11 49.99
N ASN A 415 32.21 57.30 50.84
CA ASN A 415 31.79 57.63 52.19
C ASN A 415 32.98 58.08 53.06
N LEU A 416 34.12 57.38 53.01
CA LEU A 416 35.36 57.81 53.69
C LEU A 416 35.87 59.17 53.21
N GLY A 417 35.50 59.58 51.99
CA GLY A 417 35.84 60.86 51.41
C GLY A 417 34.93 62.02 51.74
N GLU A 418 33.73 61.72 52.23
CA GLU A 418 32.73 62.71 52.66
C GLU A 418 32.92 63.08 54.14
N LEU A 419 33.80 62.38 54.86
CA LEU A 419 34.16 62.69 56.24
C LEU A 419 34.99 63.98 56.32
N HIS A 420 34.47 64.94 57.08
CA HIS A 420 35.14 66.23 57.31
C HIS A 420 36.04 66.18 58.55
N GLU A 421 37.14 66.93 58.54
CA GLU A 421 38.11 66.95 59.65
C GLU A 421 37.46 67.32 60.99
N THR A 422 36.45 68.19 60.98
CA THR A 422 35.67 68.55 62.17
C THR A 422 34.94 67.37 62.80
N ASP A 423 34.39 66.47 61.98
CA ASP A 423 33.70 65.26 62.44
C ASP A 423 34.71 64.22 62.95
N LEU A 424 35.86 64.12 62.28
CA LEU A 424 36.96 63.23 62.67
C LEU A 424 37.53 63.62 64.04
N GLU A 425 37.81 64.91 64.27
CA GLU A 425 38.28 65.43 65.56
C GLU A 425 37.24 65.25 66.67
N CYS A 426 35.94 65.44 66.35
CA CYS A 426 34.85 65.22 67.30
C CYS A 426 34.78 63.75 67.74
N ALA A 427 34.87 62.83 66.78
CA ALA A 427 34.89 61.40 67.07
C ALA A 427 36.13 60.98 67.88
N GLU A 428 37.31 61.54 67.60
CA GLU A 428 38.51 61.27 68.41
C GLU A 428 38.32 61.71 69.87
N LYS A 429 37.71 62.87 70.10
CA LYS A 429 37.40 63.34 71.47
C LYS A 429 36.42 62.42 72.19
N VAL A 430 35.39 61.91 71.50
CA VAL A 430 34.44 60.93 72.07
C VAL A 430 35.17 59.64 72.45
N LEU A 431 36.03 59.14 71.57
CA LEU A 431 36.83 57.94 71.84
C LEU A 431 37.81 58.12 73.00
N GLU A 432 38.49 59.27 73.07
CA GLU A 432 39.39 59.63 74.18
C GLU A 432 38.63 59.76 75.50
N GLY A 433 37.41 60.32 75.48
CA GLY A 433 36.55 60.43 76.66
C GLY A 433 36.20 59.06 77.24
N ILE A 434 35.76 58.12 76.40
CA ILE A 434 35.43 56.74 76.81
C ILE A 434 36.68 56.03 77.33
N GLU A 435 37.83 56.20 76.70
CA GLU A 435 39.09 55.58 77.15
C GLU A 435 39.62 56.18 78.47
N ALA A 436 39.45 57.49 78.68
CA ALA A 436 39.79 58.14 79.94
C ALA A 436 38.91 57.65 81.10
N GLU A 437 37.61 57.46 80.85
CA GLU A 437 36.69 56.88 81.82
C GLU A 437 37.06 55.43 82.15
N ALA A 438 37.39 54.64 81.12
CA ALA A 438 37.87 53.26 81.27
C ALA A 438 39.12 53.18 82.18
N LYS A 439 40.09 54.08 81.97
CA LYS A 439 41.30 54.15 82.79
C LYS A 439 41.00 54.46 84.25
N SER A 440 40.06 55.38 84.51
CA SER A 440 39.62 55.71 85.87
C SER A 440 38.89 54.55 86.56
N LEU A 441 38.17 53.72 85.80
CA LEU A 441 37.48 52.53 86.32
C LEU A 441 38.46 51.43 86.78
N VAL A 442 39.61 51.28 86.09
CA VAL A 442 40.62 50.24 86.40
C VAL A 442 41.33 50.48 87.72
N ASP A 443 41.71 51.73 88.03
CA ASP A 443 42.35 52.05 89.32
C ASP A 443 41.45 51.67 90.51
N ARG A 444 40.12 51.68 90.31
CA ARG A 444 39.11 51.44 91.36
C ARG A 444 38.71 49.97 91.52
N LEU A 445 38.75 49.16 90.46
CA LEU A 445 38.49 47.72 90.53
C LEU A 445 39.65 46.92 91.16
N SER A 446 40.70 47.60 91.62
CA SER A 446 41.91 46.99 92.18
C SER A 446 41.72 46.31 93.56
N ASP A 447 40.66 46.64 94.33
CA ASP A 447 40.24 45.92 95.54
C ASP A 447 38.76 45.53 95.46
N ALA A 448 38.51 44.34 94.91
CA ALA A 448 37.17 43.83 94.63
C ALA A 448 36.32 43.64 95.91
N SER A 449 36.92 43.13 96.98
CA SER A 449 36.19 42.82 98.23
C SER A 449 35.71 44.09 98.92
N ARG A 450 36.55 45.12 98.92
CA ARG A 450 36.21 46.44 99.47
C ARG A 450 35.15 47.15 98.61
N SER A 451 35.28 47.07 97.28
CA SER A 451 34.35 47.69 96.34
C SER A 451 32.96 47.06 96.39
N ASP A 452 32.85 45.74 96.50
CA ASP A 452 31.57 45.05 96.65
C ASP A 452 30.90 45.37 97.99
N ARG A 453 31.70 45.51 99.06
CA ARG A 453 31.18 45.93 100.37
C ARG A 453 30.61 47.35 100.33
N LEU A 454 31.29 48.28 99.65
CA LEU A 454 30.80 49.65 99.40
C LEU A 454 29.54 49.67 98.53
N ARG A 455 29.45 48.83 97.50
CA ARG A 455 28.24 48.68 96.67
C ARG A 455 27.05 48.18 97.49
N LEU A 456 27.27 47.19 98.35
CA LEU A 456 26.23 46.68 99.25
C LEU A 456 25.72 47.78 100.19
N TYR A 457 26.62 48.56 100.81
CA TYR A 457 26.22 49.70 101.63
C TYR A 457 25.57 50.81 100.80
N GLY A 458 25.98 51.05 99.56
CA GLY A 458 25.31 51.99 98.66
C GLY A 458 23.89 51.56 98.29
N LEU A 459 23.65 50.26 98.10
CA LEU A 459 22.32 49.71 97.86
C LEU A 459 21.43 49.83 99.09
N VAL A 460 21.95 49.46 100.27
CA VAL A 460 21.22 49.60 101.54
C VAL A 460 20.94 51.06 101.85
N ALA A 461 21.89 51.96 101.62
CA ALA A 461 21.73 53.39 101.83
C ALA A 461 20.71 54.01 100.86
N LYS A 462 20.73 53.64 99.58
CA LYS A 462 19.72 54.07 98.60
C LYS A 462 18.33 53.56 98.96
N TRP A 463 18.22 52.30 99.39
CA TRP A 463 16.94 51.75 99.82
C TRP A 463 16.43 52.47 101.07
N HIS A 464 17.28 52.69 102.06
CA HIS A 464 16.92 53.42 103.27
C HIS A 464 16.50 54.85 102.97
N GLU A 465 17.23 55.59 102.13
CA GLU A 465 16.84 56.96 101.74
C GLU A 465 15.49 56.98 101.01
N ALA A 466 15.17 55.94 100.22
CA ALA A 466 13.87 55.83 99.57
C ALA A 466 12.74 55.47 100.56
N ALA A 467 13.00 54.62 101.55
CA ALA A 467 12.01 54.15 102.52
C ALA A 467 11.82 55.12 103.71
N HIS A 468 12.88 55.81 104.12
CA HIS A 468 12.95 56.70 105.29
C HIS A 468 13.76 57.97 104.95
N PRO A 469 13.23 58.88 104.12
CA PRO A 469 13.97 60.00 103.57
C PRO A 469 14.50 60.95 104.65
N GLY A 470 15.75 61.37 104.54
CA GLY A 470 16.38 62.35 105.42
C GLY A 470 16.59 61.92 106.88
N GLN A 471 16.22 60.69 107.26
CA GLN A 471 16.46 60.19 108.61
C GLN A 471 17.90 59.67 108.76
N PRO A 472 18.60 60.00 109.86
CA PRO A 472 19.93 59.47 110.12
C PRO A 472 19.86 57.98 110.44
N PHE A 473 20.90 57.23 110.07
CA PHE A 473 21.07 55.81 110.41
C PHE A 473 21.32 55.63 111.91
N SER A 474 20.26 55.73 112.72
CA SER A 474 20.31 55.51 114.17
C SER A 474 20.17 54.03 114.53
N THR A 475 19.42 53.26 113.74
CA THR A 475 19.32 51.79 113.82
C THR A 475 19.74 51.16 112.50
N CYS A 476 20.18 49.90 112.54
CA CYS A 476 20.62 49.17 111.35
C CYS A 476 19.42 48.83 110.48
N PRO A 477 19.33 49.30 109.22
CA PRO A 477 18.16 49.07 108.36
C PRO A 477 17.91 47.59 108.00
N LEU A 478 18.86 46.71 108.30
CA LEU A 478 18.78 45.28 108.01
C LEU A 478 18.43 44.42 109.22
N CYS A 479 18.78 44.85 110.43
CA CYS A 479 18.63 44.02 111.64
C CYS A 479 18.11 44.77 112.88
N ASP A 480 17.74 46.04 112.73
CA ASP A 480 17.14 46.91 113.76
C ASP A 480 17.95 47.13 115.05
N ARG A 481 19.21 46.70 115.09
CA ARG A 481 20.12 47.03 116.21
C ARG A 481 20.47 48.52 116.20
N ASP A 482 20.53 49.13 117.38
CA ASP A 482 20.97 50.51 117.55
C ASP A 482 22.44 50.67 117.13
N LEU A 483 22.68 51.52 116.13
CA LEU A 483 24.01 51.82 115.57
C LEU A 483 24.76 52.87 116.39
N THR A 484 24.08 53.58 117.29
CA THR A 484 24.63 54.70 118.07
C THR A 484 25.13 54.30 119.45
N GLN A 485 24.76 53.10 119.93
CA GLN A 485 25.15 52.62 121.26
C GLN A 485 26.64 52.19 121.28
N PRO A 486 27.52 52.86 122.07
CA PRO A 486 28.95 52.56 122.06
C PRO A 486 29.25 51.13 122.52
N GLY A 487 29.91 50.35 121.66
CA GLY A 487 30.31 48.96 121.94
C GLY A 487 29.31 47.87 121.54
N ALA A 488 28.12 48.22 121.02
CA ALA A 488 27.10 47.23 120.65
C ALA A 488 27.32 46.57 119.28
N ILE A 489 28.04 47.23 118.35
CA ILE A 489 28.29 46.73 116.98
C ILE A 489 29.77 46.94 116.61
N PRO A 490 30.49 45.92 116.10
CA PRO A 490 31.88 46.06 115.64
C PRO A 490 31.99 46.96 114.39
N ARG A 491 33.15 47.60 114.18
CA ARG A 491 33.50 48.28 112.92
C ARG A 491 33.48 47.27 111.75
N ASP A 492 33.13 47.73 110.55
CA ASP A 492 33.20 46.87 109.37
C ASP A 492 34.66 46.52 109.07
N ALA A 493 34.98 45.23 109.07
CA ALA A 493 36.36 44.76 108.94
C ALA A 493 37.00 45.07 107.57
N LEU A 494 36.21 45.29 106.52
CA LEU A 494 36.72 45.58 105.18
C LEU A 494 36.88 47.08 104.93
N LEU A 495 36.02 47.91 105.54
CA LEU A 495 36.08 49.37 105.40
C LEU A 495 36.83 50.06 106.54
N ASP A 496 37.10 49.36 107.64
CA ASP A 496 37.72 49.85 108.88
C ASP A 496 37.04 51.11 109.45
N GLN A 497 35.73 51.18 109.34
CA GLN A 497 34.90 52.29 109.85
C GLN A 497 33.62 51.77 110.47
N ALA A 498 32.93 52.60 111.27
CA ALA A 498 31.66 52.21 111.83
C ALA A 498 30.63 52.01 110.70
N VAL A 499 29.74 51.04 110.85
CA VAL A 499 28.75 50.71 109.80
C VAL A 499 27.84 51.91 109.50
N ALA A 500 27.51 52.73 110.50
CA ALA A 500 26.75 53.97 110.30
C ALA A 500 27.49 54.97 109.41
N ASP A 501 28.79 55.17 109.64
CA ASP A 501 29.62 56.08 108.83
C ASP A 501 29.76 55.54 107.40
N ALA A 502 29.93 54.22 107.24
CA ALA A 502 30.01 53.59 105.92
C ALA A 502 28.72 53.73 105.12
N LEU A 503 27.55 53.58 105.76
CA LEU A 503 26.25 53.76 105.11
C LEU A 503 26.03 55.23 104.71
N GLU A 504 26.46 56.17 105.55
CA GLU A 504 26.34 57.60 105.29
C GLU A 504 27.32 58.09 104.20
N GLU A 505 28.53 57.53 104.15
CA GLU A 505 29.49 57.75 103.08
C GLU A 505 28.97 57.18 101.75
N ALA A 506 28.45 55.94 101.77
CA ALA A 506 27.88 55.31 100.59
C ALA A 506 26.62 56.03 100.08
N ARG A 507 25.86 56.70 100.96
CA ARG A 507 24.73 57.57 100.58
C ARG A 507 25.16 58.76 99.74
N LYS A 508 26.38 59.27 99.94
CA LYS A 508 26.94 60.45 99.26
C LYS A 508 27.81 60.11 98.05
N ALA A 509 28.12 58.84 97.82
CA ALA A 509 28.98 58.40 96.72
C ALA A 509 28.30 58.56 95.34
N ASP A 510 29.08 58.92 94.33
CA ASP A 510 28.64 59.05 92.93
C ASP A 510 28.03 57.73 92.40
N SER A 511 26.94 57.83 91.67
CA SER A 511 26.19 56.72 91.07
C SER A 511 27.05 55.82 90.16
N ALA A 512 28.09 56.36 89.53
CA ALA A 512 29.04 55.60 88.71
C ALA A 512 29.89 54.63 89.55
N LEU A 513 30.14 54.95 90.83
CA LEU A 513 30.92 54.11 91.76
C LEU A 513 30.17 52.83 92.16
N LEU A 514 28.89 52.71 91.82
CA LEU A 514 28.03 51.58 92.19
C LEU A 514 27.81 50.58 91.03
N LYS A 515 28.33 50.84 89.81
CA LYS A 515 28.14 50.00 88.61
C LYS A 515 29.17 48.87 88.49
N THR A 516 28.78 47.80 87.78
CA THR A 516 29.66 46.70 87.35
C THR A 516 30.32 47.00 85.99
N GLY A 517 31.39 46.27 85.64
CA GLY A 517 32.10 46.45 84.36
C GLY A 517 31.21 46.27 83.12
N ALA A 518 30.30 45.28 83.14
CA ALA A 518 29.36 45.03 82.05
C ALA A 518 28.27 46.11 81.92
N GLU A 519 27.86 46.73 83.03
CA GLU A 519 26.93 47.88 82.97
C GLU A 519 27.61 49.13 82.40
N TRP A 520 28.89 49.32 82.70
CA TRP A 520 29.68 50.39 82.08
C TRP A 520 29.88 50.15 80.58
N GLU A 521 30.26 48.95 80.14
CA GLU A 521 30.44 48.67 78.70
C GLU A 521 29.16 48.94 77.90
N ARG A 522 28.00 48.53 78.42
CA ARG A 522 26.70 48.78 77.78
C ARG A 522 26.41 50.28 77.65
N ASP A 523 26.69 51.04 78.70
CA ASP A 523 26.48 52.49 78.71
C ASP A 523 27.48 53.20 77.78
N ALA A 524 28.76 52.81 77.79
CA ALA A 524 29.81 53.35 76.93
C ALA A 524 29.59 53.01 75.44
N MET A 525 29.06 51.82 75.12
CA MET A 525 28.65 51.47 73.76
C MET A 525 27.46 52.31 73.29
N ARG A 526 26.49 52.58 74.18
CA ARG A 526 25.38 53.50 73.90
C ARG A 526 25.88 54.93 73.70
N GLU A 527 26.82 55.37 74.51
CA GLU A 527 27.45 56.68 74.41
C GLU A 527 28.23 56.84 73.11
N LEU A 528 29.05 55.84 72.74
CA LEU A 528 29.78 55.81 71.48
C LEU A 528 28.83 55.99 70.29
N ARG A 529 27.72 55.24 70.26
CA ARG A 529 26.71 55.36 69.19
C ARG A 529 25.95 56.68 69.22
N GLY A 530 25.67 57.22 70.41
CA GLY A 530 24.87 58.43 70.59
C GLY A 530 25.63 59.73 70.35
N GLN A 531 26.95 59.75 70.61
CA GLN A 531 27.78 60.95 70.52
C GLN A 531 28.68 61.00 69.28
N LEU A 532 28.88 59.88 68.57
CA LEU A 532 29.58 59.93 67.29
C LEU A 532 28.79 60.75 66.24
N PRO A 533 29.47 61.55 65.40
CA PRO A 533 28.85 62.21 64.26
C PRO A 533 28.10 61.22 63.37
N ALA A 534 26.96 61.62 62.81
CA ALA A 534 26.10 60.76 62.00
C ALA A 534 26.83 60.10 60.82
N THR A 535 27.86 60.76 60.29
CA THR A 535 28.72 60.29 59.20
C THR A 535 29.67 59.16 59.60
N LEU A 536 30.00 59.03 60.90
CA LEU A 536 30.91 58.00 61.44
C LEU A 536 30.20 56.85 62.15
N GLN A 537 28.93 57.01 62.52
CA GLN A 537 28.12 55.98 63.19
C GLN A 537 28.09 54.63 62.44
N PRO A 538 28.00 54.56 61.10
CA PRO A 538 28.00 53.26 60.39
C PRO A 538 29.24 52.41 60.69
N PHE A 539 30.41 53.04 60.85
CA PHE A 539 31.69 52.36 61.10
C PHE A 539 31.84 51.78 62.51
N VAL A 540 30.85 51.96 63.38
CA VAL A 540 30.76 51.22 64.65
C VAL A 540 30.48 49.73 64.38
N SER A 541 29.72 49.44 63.34
CA SER A 541 29.30 48.09 62.97
C SER A 541 30.02 47.60 61.71
N ASP A 542 30.18 48.45 60.71
CA ASP A 542 30.75 48.08 59.41
C ASP A 542 32.23 47.73 59.50
N ASP A 543 32.65 46.68 58.80
CA ASP A 543 34.06 46.31 58.71
C ASP A 543 34.82 47.30 57.83
N VAL A 544 35.92 47.82 58.36
CA VAL A 544 36.79 48.76 57.67
C VAL A 544 38.12 48.06 57.37
N PRO A 545 38.47 47.86 56.07
CA PRO A 545 39.74 47.24 55.67
C PRO A 545 40.96 47.98 56.22
N ASP A 546 42.12 47.34 56.24
CA ASP A 546 43.33 47.96 56.80
C ASP A 546 43.92 49.06 55.89
N ASP A 547 43.61 49.06 54.58
CA ASP A 547 44.12 50.06 53.63
C ASP A 547 43.26 50.33 52.39
N LEU A 548 43.49 51.49 51.77
CA LEU A 548 42.81 51.89 50.53
C LEU A 548 43.14 51.00 49.33
N ALA A 549 44.33 50.38 49.30
CA ALA A 549 44.70 49.49 48.20
C ALA A 549 43.78 48.26 48.17
N THR A 550 43.45 47.73 49.34
CA THR A 550 42.53 46.61 49.54
C THR A 550 41.12 46.98 49.13
N VAL A 551 40.67 48.21 49.45
CA VAL A 551 39.35 48.73 49.05
C VAL A 551 39.24 48.83 47.52
N TYR A 552 40.16 49.54 46.85
CA TYR A 552 40.10 49.70 45.40
C TYR A 552 40.37 48.39 44.63
N LYS A 553 41.25 47.53 45.16
CA LYS A 553 41.48 46.18 44.61
C LYS A 553 40.22 45.34 44.72
N ALA A 554 39.55 45.33 45.88
CA ALA A 554 38.30 44.59 46.05
C ALA A 554 37.23 45.05 45.05
N ALA A 555 37.07 46.37 44.87
CA ALA A 555 36.18 46.91 43.86
C ALA A 555 36.54 46.43 42.44
N LEU A 556 37.76 46.71 41.98
CA LEU A 556 38.14 46.57 40.57
C LEU A 556 38.42 45.12 40.15
N SER A 557 38.94 44.28 41.05
CA SER A 557 39.38 42.92 40.73
C SER A 557 38.49 41.81 41.27
N LYS A 558 37.44 42.14 42.05
CA LYS A 558 36.51 41.16 42.62
C LYS A 558 35.06 41.59 42.43
N GLU A 559 34.64 42.70 43.01
CA GLU A 559 33.22 43.12 43.05
C GLU A 559 32.64 43.36 41.65
N VAL A 560 33.39 43.99 40.73
CA VAL A 560 32.95 44.14 39.32
C VAL A 560 32.65 42.79 38.67
N PHE A 561 33.47 41.78 38.92
CA PHE A 561 33.35 40.46 38.29
C PHE A 561 32.26 39.58 38.94
N GLU A 562 31.83 39.93 40.16
CA GLU A 562 30.74 39.29 40.90
C GLU A 562 29.36 39.91 40.58
N GLN A 563 29.31 41.04 39.84
CA GLN A 563 28.04 41.62 39.40
C GLN A 563 27.23 40.63 38.54
N PRO A 564 25.90 40.56 38.71
CA PRO A 564 25.05 39.68 37.90
C PRO A 564 25.17 39.94 36.39
N ASP A 565 25.35 41.21 36.04
CA ASP A 565 25.45 41.68 34.66
C ASP A 565 26.83 41.44 34.03
N PHE A 566 27.83 41.04 34.83
CA PHE A 566 29.17 40.76 34.32
C PHE A 566 29.22 39.41 33.59
N PRO A 567 29.60 39.39 32.30
CA PRO A 567 29.56 38.18 31.49
C PRO A 567 30.48 37.07 32.01
N PRO A 568 29.97 35.83 32.21
CA PRO A 568 30.78 34.71 32.71
C PRO A 568 32.03 34.40 31.88
N VAL A 569 31.94 34.56 30.55
CA VAL A 569 33.05 34.23 29.62
C VAL A 569 34.27 35.15 29.80
N LEU A 570 34.09 36.34 30.38
CA LEU A 570 35.13 37.34 30.57
C LEU A 570 35.71 37.36 32.00
N ARG A 571 35.21 36.53 32.92
CA ARG A 571 35.64 36.53 34.33
C ARG A 571 37.12 36.17 34.52
N LYS A 572 37.73 35.47 33.56
CA LYS A 572 39.17 35.13 33.59
C LYS A 572 40.08 36.36 33.49
N MET A 573 39.58 37.50 33.01
CA MET A 573 40.29 38.78 33.04
C MET A 573 40.65 39.23 34.46
N ALA A 574 39.92 38.76 35.48
CA ALA A 574 40.11 39.18 36.87
C ALA A 574 41.54 38.98 37.38
N SER A 575 42.23 37.90 36.99
CA SER A 575 43.62 37.67 37.43
C SER A 575 44.59 38.71 36.87
N GLY A 576 44.38 39.17 35.63
CA GLY A 576 45.14 40.27 35.05
C GLY A 576 44.86 41.59 35.78
N VAL A 577 43.60 41.85 36.12
CA VAL A 577 43.19 43.06 36.86
C VAL A 577 43.73 43.08 38.31
N VAL A 578 43.84 41.92 38.97
CA VAL A 578 44.50 41.80 40.29
C VAL A 578 45.94 42.29 40.23
N GLU A 579 46.67 41.91 39.17
CA GLU A 579 48.07 42.29 39.00
C GLU A 579 48.22 43.77 38.64
N LEU A 580 47.33 44.30 37.81
CA LEU A 580 47.25 45.75 37.55
C LEU A 580 47.02 46.56 38.83
N CYS A 581 46.10 46.10 39.69
CA CYS A 581 45.87 46.72 41.00
C CYS A 581 47.09 46.61 41.93
N ARG A 582 47.88 45.54 41.83
CA ARG A 582 49.13 45.41 42.60
C ARG A 582 50.17 46.42 42.13
N MET A 583 50.33 46.57 40.81
CA MET A 583 51.32 47.48 40.21
C MET A 583 50.96 48.95 40.47
N ALA A 584 49.70 49.34 40.27
CA ALA A 584 49.27 50.72 40.44
C ALA A 584 49.35 51.22 41.91
N TRP A 585 49.35 50.30 42.88
CA TRP A 585 49.49 50.62 44.31
C TRP A 585 50.88 50.30 44.89
N ALA A 586 51.85 49.87 44.06
CA ALA A 586 53.19 49.52 44.52
C ALA A 586 53.95 50.72 45.15
N ASN A 587 53.68 51.93 44.65
CA ASN A 587 54.29 53.17 45.12
C ASN A 587 53.37 53.95 46.09
N ALA A 588 52.48 53.26 46.80
CA ALA A 588 51.57 53.91 47.75
C ALA A 588 52.33 54.63 48.88
N PRO A 589 51.93 55.85 49.25
CA PRO A 589 52.54 56.61 50.37
C PRO A 589 52.60 55.82 51.70
N VAL A 590 53.61 56.11 52.52
CA VAL A 590 53.83 55.41 53.80
C VAL A 590 52.67 55.67 54.77
N ARG A 591 52.20 54.61 55.43
CA ARG A 591 51.05 54.63 56.34
C ARG A 591 51.48 54.71 57.80
N ALA A 592 50.66 55.35 58.63
CA ALA A 592 50.77 55.26 60.07
C ALA A 592 50.38 53.84 60.57
N PRO A 593 50.92 53.36 61.71
CA PRO A 593 50.55 52.07 62.28
C PRO A 593 49.04 51.95 62.55
N LEU A 594 48.50 50.73 62.44
CA LEU A 594 47.08 50.47 62.72
C LEU A 594 46.73 50.89 64.16
N PRO A 595 45.64 51.64 64.35
CA PRO A 595 45.27 52.11 65.68
C PRO A 595 44.76 50.95 66.56
N SER A 596 45.25 50.87 67.79
CA SER A 596 44.69 50.01 68.83
C SER A 596 43.68 50.80 69.68
N ALA A 597 42.75 50.11 70.33
CA ALA A 597 41.88 50.70 71.34
C ALA A 597 42.57 50.64 72.71
N ALA A 598 42.63 51.77 73.42
CA ALA A 598 43.35 51.91 74.69
C ALA A 598 42.45 51.62 75.92
N ILE A 599 41.50 50.69 75.77
CA ILE A 599 40.72 50.16 76.90
C ILE A 599 41.57 49.06 77.59
N PRO A 600 41.91 49.20 78.87
CA PRO A 600 42.75 48.22 79.55
C PRO A 600 42.07 46.84 79.64
N PRO A 601 42.81 45.71 79.47
CA PRO A 601 42.24 44.36 79.52
C PRO A 601 41.69 43.95 80.88
N GLN A 602 41.96 44.73 81.94
CA GLN A 602 41.47 44.48 83.30
C GLN A 602 39.97 44.75 83.47
N ILE A 603 39.32 45.40 82.50
CA ILE A 603 37.86 45.55 82.48
C ILE A 603 37.27 44.31 81.80
N PRO A 604 36.60 43.40 82.54
CA PRO A 604 35.97 42.22 81.96
C PRO A 604 34.86 42.61 80.98
N ASP A 605 34.62 41.75 79.99
CA ASP A 605 33.54 41.82 78.98
C ASP A 605 33.60 42.96 77.93
N ALA A 606 34.63 43.82 77.92
CA ALA A 606 34.71 44.99 77.02
C ALA A 606 35.22 44.73 75.57
N GLU A 607 35.17 43.49 75.06
CA GLU A 607 35.69 43.15 73.72
C GLU A 607 34.86 43.77 72.59
N GLY A 608 33.54 43.85 72.76
CA GLY A 608 32.64 44.44 71.78
C GLY A 608 32.95 45.93 71.56
N LEU A 609 33.11 46.67 72.66
CA LEU A 609 33.49 48.08 72.63
C LEU A 609 34.90 48.28 72.04
N ARG A 610 35.85 47.40 72.37
CA ARG A 610 37.21 47.44 71.80
C ARG A 610 37.19 47.29 70.28
N GLY A 611 36.40 46.36 69.75
CA GLY A 611 36.23 46.16 68.32
C GLY A 611 35.61 47.37 67.62
N ALA A 612 34.55 47.94 68.20
CA ALA A 612 33.90 49.15 67.67
C ALA A 612 34.85 50.36 67.61
N ILE A 613 35.61 50.62 68.69
CA ILE A 613 36.60 51.70 68.72
C ILE A 613 37.68 51.51 67.66
N GLN A 614 38.17 50.27 67.48
CA GLN A 614 39.17 49.97 66.45
C GLN A 614 38.64 50.26 65.04
N LYS A 615 37.40 49.87 64.72
CA LYS A 615 36.77 50.13 63.41
C LYS A 615 36.62 51.62 63.13
N VAL A 616 36.12 52.39 64.10
CA VAL A 616 35.96 53.85 63.97
C VAL A 616 37.33 54.53 63.82
N ARG A 617 38.35 54.14 64.60
CA ARG A 617 39.72 54.68 64.44
C ARG A 617 40.32 54.34 63.07
N ARG A 618 40.08 53.14 62.55
CA ARG A 618 40.50 52.76 61.19
C ARG A 618 39.83 53.62 60.14
N ALA A 619 38.51 53.84 60.23
CA ALA A 619 37.78 54.73 59.33
C ALA A 619 38.36 56.15 59.35
N ILE A 620 38.61 56.71 60.54
CA ILE A 620 39.22 58.05 60.70
C ILE A 620 40.59 58.13 60.02
N ARG A 621 41.46 57.13 60.25
CA ARG A 621 42.81 57.10 59.66
C ARG A 621 42.76 56.94 58.14
N LEU A 622 41.87 56.08 57.63
CA LEU A 622 41.68 55.88 56.19
C LEU A 622 41.10 57.10 55.51
N ALA A 623 40.17 57.81 56.15
CA ALA A 623 39.62 59.06 55.65
C ALA A 623 40.71 60.14 55.48
N ARG A 624 41.53 60.36 56.53
CA ARG A 624 42.68 61.29 56.47
C ARG A 624 43.70 60.87 55.42
N TYR A 625 44.04 59.58 55.38
CA TYR A 625 44.99 59.05 54.39
C TYR A 625 44.48 59.20 52.96
N ARG A 626 43.18 58.99 52.73
CA ARG A 626 42.53 59.22 51.43
C ARG A 626 42.54 60.70 51.06
N ALA A 627 42.15 61.57 51.98
CA ALA A 627 42.12 63.02 51.74
C ALA A 627 43.51 63.54 51.33
N ALA A 628 44.55 63.16 52.07
CA ALA A 628 45.94 63.56 51.79
C ALA A 628 46.50 63.01 50.47
N ASN A 629 45.98 61.87 49.98
CA ASN A 629 46.52 61.16 48.81
C ASN A 629 45.48 60.99 47.69
N THR A 630 44.54 61.92 47.57
CA THR A 630 43.40 61.83 46.63
C THR A 630 43.86 61.74 45.18
N GLU A 631 44.88 62.52 44.78
CA GLU A 631 45.41 62.51 43.41
C GLU A 631 46.09 61.18 43.06
N PHE A 632 46.85 60.61 44.00
CA PHE A 632 47.46 59.29 43.82
C PHE A 632 46.38 58.21 43.63
N ALA A 633 45.36 58.17 44.49
CA ALA A 633 44.29 57.18 44.39
C ALA A 633 43.51 57.30 43.07
N ARG A 634 43.22 58.52 42.60
CA ARG A 634 42.60 58.76 41.29
C ARG A 634 43.49 58.28 40.15
N SER A 635 44.79 58.57 40.20
CA SER A 635 45.77 58.14 39.20
C SER A 635 45.91 56.61 39.15
N ALA A 636 45.97 55.95 40.31
CA ALA A 636 46.06 54.49 40.42
C ALA A 636 44.81 53.78 39.89
N VAL A 637 43.61 54.30 40.16
CA VAL A 637 42.37 53.76 39.57
C VAL A 637 42.32 54.03 38.06
N ALA A 638 42.74 55.22 37.63
CA ALA A 638 42.76 55.56 36.22
C ALA A 638 43.71 54.67 35.42
N SER A 639 44.91 54.36 35.94
CA SER A 639 45.91 53.52 35.26
C SER A 639 45.50 52.06 35.10
N VAL A 640 44.70 51.51 36.02
CA VAL A 640 44.10 50.16 35.87
C VAL A 640 43.01 50.15 34.79
N LEU A 641 42.23 51.22 34.70
CA LEU A 641 41.12 51.30 33.74
C LEU A 641 41.59 51.67 32.32
N ARG A 642 42.53 52.61 32.19
CA ARG A 642 43.04 53.14 30.92
C ARG A 642 44.51 53.55 31.02
N SER A 643 45.30 53.18 30.00
CA SER A 643 46.64 53.72 29.76
C SER A 643 46.74 54.26 28.32
N ALA A 644 47.60 55.25 28.09
CA ALA A 644 47.73 55.94 26.80
C ALA A 644 48.70 55.27 25.81
N ALA A 645 49.55 54.35 26.26
CA ALA A 645 50.50 53.61 25.40
C ALA A 645 50.75 52.19 25.95
N GLU A 646 50.31 51.16 25.22
CA GLU A 646 50.33 49.75 25.68
C GLU A 646 50.81 48.76 24.61
N THR A 647 51.41 49.25 23.51
CA THR A 647 51.83 48.43 22.37
C THR A 647 52.92 47.41 22.71
N ASP A 648 53.83 47.74 23.64
CA ASP A 648 54.91 46.84 24.09
C ASP A 648 54.57 46.05 25.36
N VAL A 649 53.31 46.11 25.82
CA VAL A 649 52.84 45.43 27.04
C VAL A 649 52.09 44.14 26.64
N PRO A 650 52.38 42.99 27.28
CA PRO A 650 51.63 41.76 27.07
C PRO A 650 50.11 41.97 27.22
N ALA A 651 49.30 41.35 26.36
CA ALA A 651 47.87 41.62 26.27
C ALA A 651 47.13 41.49 27.62
N ASN A 652 47.48 40.53 28.47
CA ASN A 652 46.91 40.30 29.80
C ASN A 652 47.38 41.29 30.90
N GLN A 653 48.39 42.10 30.60
CA GLN A 653 48.95 43.15 31.46
C GLN A 653 48.58 44.56 30.96
N ARG A 654 47.84 44.67 29.84
CA ARG A 654 47.22 45.92 29.40
C ARG A 654 46.13 46.34 30.38
N ALA A 655 45.83 47.64 30.48
CA ALA A 655 44.69 48.15 31.25
C ALA A 655 43.38 47.52 30.77
N VAL A 656 42.32 47.62 31.57
CA VAL A 656 41.01 47.00 31.25
C VAL A 656 40.52 47.41 29.85
N ALA A 657 40.64 48.69 29.48
CA ALA A 657 40.29 49.15 28.14
C ALA A 657 41.16 48.54 27.03
N GLY A 658 42.47 48.35 27.27
CA GLY A 658 43.38 47.69 26.34
C GLY A 658 43.07 46.20 26.16
N GLN A 659 42.76 45.49 27.24
CA GLN A 659 42.33 44.09 27.19
C GLN A 659 41.02 43.92 26.40
N LEU A 660 40.02 44.77 26.65
CA LEU A 660 38.76 44.74 25.89
C LEU A 660 38.96 45.09 24.41
N SER A 661 39.89 46.00 24.09
CA SER A 661 40.27 46.34 22.71
C SER A 661 40.85 45.14 21.98
N VAL A 662 41.76 44.38 22.59
CA VAL A 662 42.32 43.14 22.02
C VAL A 662 41.23 42.12 21.74
N LEU A 663 40.32 41.91 22.69
CA LEU A 663 39.20 40.98 22.51
C LEU A 663 38.22 41.44 21.42
N ASN A 664 38.05 42.74 21.22
CA ASN A 664 37.25 43.28 20.13
C ASN A 664 37.93 43.11 18.77
N THR A 665 39.24 43.31 18.67
CA THR A 665 40.02 43.01 17.45
C THR A 665 39.95 41.52 17.10
N TYR A 666 40.03 40.63 18.09
CA TYR A 666 39.82 39.19 17.88
C TYR A 666 38.39 38.88 17.39
N LEU A 667 37.37 39.52 17.95
CA LEU A 667 35.98 39.37 17.50
C LEU A 667 35.78 39.81 16.03
N GLU A 668 36.42 40.90 15.62
CA GLU A 668 36.40 41.37 14.23
C GLU A 668 37.05 40.35 13.30
N ALA A 669 38.24 39.85 13.65
CA ALA A 669 38.92 38.80 12.89
C ALA A 669 38.10 37.49 12.82
N ALA A 670 37.56 37.04 13.96
CA ALA A 670 36.70 35.86 14.06
C ALA A 670 35.43 35.98 13.20
N THR A 671 34.86 37.18 13.07
CA THR A 671 33.70 37.43 12.20
C THR A 671 34.04 37.16 10.73
N VAL A 672 35.22 37.61 10.28
CA VAL A 672 35.71 37.37 8.93
C VAL A 672 35.99 35.87 8.72
N PHE A 673 36.67 35.20 9.67
CA PHE A 673 36.93 33.76 9.60
C PHE A 673 35.65 32.92 9.54
N ALA A 674 34.61 33.28 10.30
CA ALA A 674 33.31 32.61 10.26
C ALA A 674 32.61 32.79 8.89
N GLY A 675 32.69 33.98 8.30
CA GLY A 675 32.20 34.25 6.94
C GLY A 675 32.89 33.37 5.88
N VAL A 676 34.22 33.27 5.95
CA VAL A 676 35.02 32.41 5.06
C VAL A 676 34.67 30.93 5.24
N ARG A 677 34.58 30.43 6.48
CA ARG A 677 34.16 29.04 6.77
C ARG A 677 32.78 28.72 6.22
N ARG A 678 31.83 29.64 6.37
CA ARG A 678 30.47 29.46 5.85
C ARG A 678 30.49 29.28 4.34
N GLN A 679 31.26 30.11 3.63
CA GLN A 679 31.41 29.96 2.18
C GLN A 679 32.09 28.64 1.78
N LEU A 680 33.15 28.24 2.48
CA LEU A 680 33.79 26.93 2.27
C LEU A 680 32.81 25.76 2.51
N GLY A 681 31.97 25.84 3.54
CA GLY A 681 30.93 24.86 3.83
C GLY A 681 29.83 24.81 2.77
N GLN A 682 29.37 25.97 2.28
CA GLN A 682 28.42 26.03 1.17
C GLN A 682 29.02 25.47 -0.13
N PHE A 683 30.28 25.79 -0.41
CA PHE A 683 31.02 25.25 -1.55
C PHE A 683 31.16 23.72 -1.46
N LYS A 684 31.49 23.20 -0.27
CA LYS A 684 31.53 21.75 -0.01
C LYS A 684 30.21 21.06 -0.36
N LEU A 685 29.08 21.59 0.14
CA LEU A 685 27.76 21.02 -0.14
C LEU A 685 27.44 21.00 -1.64
N THR A 686 27.76 22.09 -2.36
CA THR A 686 27.60 22.16 -3.82
C THR A 686 28.47 21.12 -4.53
N CYS A 687 29.72 20.93 -4.10
CA CYS A 687 30.64 19.95 -4.70
C CYS A 687 30.24 18.49 -4.39
N GLU A 688 29.76 18.21 -3.17
CA GLU A 688 29.18 16.91 -2.81
C GLU A 688 27.95 16.60 -3.66
N LYS A 689 27.08 17.60 -3.87
CA LYS A 689 25.94 17.49 -4.77
C LYS A 689 26.39 17.22 -6.21
N TRP A 690 27.39 17.94 -6.71
CA TRP A 690 27.98 17.71 -8.03
C TRP A 690 28.50 16.27 -8.17
N LYS A 691 29.23 15.75 -7.16
CA LYS A 691 29.74 14.37 -7.14
C LYS A 691 28.60 13.36 -7.21
N ALA A 692 27.55 13.55 -6.40
CA ALA A 692 26.36 12.69 -6.42
C ALA A 692 25.62 12.70 -7.77
N VAL A 693 25.56 13.87 -8.43
CA VAL A 693 24.98 13.99 -9.78
C VAL A 693 25.84 13.27 -10.82
N CYS A 694 27.17 13.37 -10.74
CA CYS A 694 28.08 12.62 -11.61
C CYS A 694 27.91 11.10 -11.43
N GLU A 695 27.86 10.61 -10.19
CA GLU A 695 27.58 9.20 -9.89
C GLU A 695 26.19 8.77 -10.40
N ARG A 696 25.19 9.66 -10.30
CA ARG A 696 23.85 9.42 -10.87
C ARG A 696 23.89 9.31 -12.39
N ILE A 697 24.65 10.14 -13.09
CA ILE A 697 24.82 10.05 -14.56
C ILE A 697 25.43 8.70 -14.94
N GLU A 698 26.43 8.23 -14.21
CA GLU A 698 27.04 6.91 -14.46
C GLU A 698 26.07 5.76 -14.16
N LYS A 699 25.30 5.85 -13.08
CA LYS A 699 24.25 4.87 -12.77
C LYS A 699 23.14 4.87 -13.82
N LEU A 700 22.77 6.03 -14.37
CA LEU A 700 21.79 6.14 -15.47
C LEU A 700 22.31 5.46 -16.75
N ASP A 701 23.58 5.66 -17.10
CA ASP A 701 24.22 4.97 -18.24
C ASP A 701 24.27 3.44 -18.02
N ARG A 702 24.66 3.00 -16.82
CA ARG A 702 24.61 1.57 -16.44
C ARG A 702 23.19 1.01 -16.53
N ALA A 703 22.19 1.73 -16.03
CA ALA A 703 20.78 1.32 -16.10
C ALA A 703 20.27 1.23 -17.55
N ALA A 704 20.63 2.19 -18.40
CA ALA A 704 20.29 2.17 -19.82
C ALA A 704 20.84 0.91 -20.49
N LYS A 705 22.13 0.63 -20.32
CA LYS A 705 22.79 -0.60 -20.81
C LYS A 705 22.18 -1.88 -20.22
N ALA A 706 21.76 -1.84 -18.95
CA ALA A 706 21.14 -2.98 -18.30
C ALA A 706 19.76 -3.32 -18.87
N VAL A 707 18.96 -2.30 -19.21
CA VAL A 707 17.59 -2.43 -19.73
C VAL A 707 17.56 -2.66 -21.24
N GLU A 708 18.58 -2.20 -21.98
CA GLU A 708 18.65 -2.31 -23.44
C GLU A 708 18.34 -3.73 -23.99
N PRO A 709 18.88 -4.84 -23.43
CA PRO A 709 18.58 -6.19 -23.91
C PRO A 709 17.09 -6.55 -23.84
N PHE A 710 16.32 -5.99 -22.90
CA PHE A 710 14.90 -6.29 -22.73
C PHE A 710 14.06 -5.80 -23.91
N LYS A 711 14.56 -4.84 -24.70
CA LYS A 711 13.92 -4.37 -25.94
C LYS A 711 13.75 -5.50 -26.96
N ARG A 712 14.55 -6.57 -26.86
CA ARG A 712 14.45 -7.75 -27.74
C ARG A 712 13.35 -8.73 -27.32
N PHE A 713 12.83 -8.65 -26.09
CA PHE A 713 11.79 -9.58 -25.61
C PHE A 713 10.55 -9.68 -26.52
N PRO A 714 10.00 -8.59 -27.10
CA PRO A 714 8.87 -8.71 -28.01
C PRO A 714 9.21 -9.54 -29.25
N ALA A 715 10.41 -9.33 -29.82
CA ALA A 715 10.91 -10.11 -30.97
C ALA A 715 11.15 -11.58 -30.59
N LEU A 716 11.73 -11.86 -29.42
CA LEU A 716 11.93 -13.24 -28.95
C LEU A 716 10.61 -13.98 -28.75
N VAL A 717 9.61 -13.32 -28.15
CA VAL A 717 8.27 -13.89 -27.99
C VAL A 717 7.63 -14.12 -29.36
N HIS A 718 7.79 -13.17 -30.28
CA HIS A 718 7.32 -13.31 -31.65
C HIS A 718 7.95 -14.53 -32.34
N ASP A 719 9.28 -14.65 -32.34
CA ASP A 719 10.03 -15.76 -32.95
C ASP A 719 9.67 -17.11 -32.31
N GLN A 720 9.47 -17.14 -30.99
CA GLN A 720 9.10 -18.37 -30.30
C GLN A 720 7.66 -18.79 -30.64
N VAL A 721 6.72 -17.84 -30.70
CA VAL A 721 5.34 -18.10 -31.10
C VAL A 721 5.29 -18.50 -32.57
N ALA A 722 6.04 -17.81 -33.43
CA ALA A 722 6.22 -18.12 -34.84
C ALA A 722 6.63 -19.58 -35.06
N GLY A 723 7.74 -19.98 -34.45
CA GLY A 723 8.28 -21.32 -34.56
C GLY A 723 7.29 -22.36 -34.03
N LEU A 724 6.63 -22.08 -32.90
CA LEU A 724 5.63 -23.00 -32.36
C LEU A 724 4.44 -23.20 -33.31
N ILE A 725 3.96 -22.11 -33.94
CA ILE A 725 2.84 -22.24 -34.88
C ILE A 725 3.28 -23.03 -36.11
N LEU A 726 4.45 -22.73 -36.70
CA LEU A 726 4.97 -23.47 -37.85
C LEU A 726 5.19 -24.96 -37.55
N ASP A 727 5.74 -25.29 -36.38
CA ASP A 727 5.96 -26.68 -35.94
C ASP A 727 4.65 -27.47 -35.81
N LEU A 728 3.57 -26.80 -35.40
CA LEU A 728 2.28 -27.43 -35.10
C LEU A 728 1.27 -27.32 -36.25
N ASP A 729 1.50 -26.49 -37.26
CA ASP A 729 0.50 -26.13 -38.29
C ASP A 729 -0.06 -27.36 -39.02
N SER A 730 0.80 -28.32 -39.37
CA SER A 730 0.36 -29.55 -40.03
C SER A 730 -0.59 -30.38 -39.16
N GLN A 731 -0.27 -30.52 -37.86
CA GLN A 731 -1.10 -31.27 -36.91
C GLN A 731 -2.40 -30.51 -36.58
N ALA A 732 -2.32 -29.19 -36.37
CA ALA A 732 -3.47 -28.33 -36.14
C ALA A 732 -4.42 -28.34 -37.34
N THR A 733 -3.90 -28.29 -38.57
CA THR A 733 -4.69 -28.39 -39.80
C THR A 733 -5.41 -29.73 -39.88
N ALA A 734 -4.72 -30.84 -39.57
CA ALA A 734 -5.31 -32.18 -39.60
C ALA A 734 -6.47 -32.32 -38.59
N TRP A 735 -6.33 -31.76 -37.38
CA TRP A 735 -7.41 -31.74 -36.39
C TRP A 735 -8.55 -30.80 -36.81
N SER A 736 -8.25 -29.63 -37.36
CA SER A 736 -9.25 -28.65 -37.82
C SER A 736 -10.14 -29.23 -38.92
N GLN A 737 -9.56 -29.93 -39.90
CA GLN A 737 -10.31 -30.58 -40.98
C GLN A 737 -11.24 -31.71 -40.51
N ARG A 738 -11.01 -32.26 -39.31
CA ARG A 738 -11.91 -33.25 -38.68
C ARG A 738 -13.09 -32.58 -38.00
N MET A 739 -12.86 -31.44 -37.37
CA MET A 739 -13.89 -30.69 -36.64
C MET A 739 -14.77 -29.84 -37.57
N TYR A 740 -14.21 -29.32 -38.66
CA TYR A 740 -14.87 -28.38 -39.55
C TYR A 740 -14.73 -28.78 -41.01
N LYS A 741 -15.86 -28.76 -41.72
CA LYS A 741 -15.95 -28.87 -43.18
C LYS A 741 -16.77 -27.70 -43.71
N ALA A 742 -16.25 -27.07 -44.76
CA ALA A 742 -16.99 -26.03 -45.46
C ALA A 742 -18.20 -26.63 -46.18
N GLN A 743 -19.35 -25.95 -46.09
CA GLN A 743 -20.60 -26.40 -46.71
C GLN A 743 -20.61 -26.24 -48.24
N PHE A 744 -19.79 -25.32 -48.78
CA PHE A 744 -19.71 -25.04 -50.21
C PHE A 744 -18.27 -25.17 -50.72
N LEU A 745 -18.10 -25.73 -51.92
CA LEU A 745 -16.79 -25.87 -52.59
C LEU A 745 -16.09 -24.53 -52.86
N GLN A 746 -16.86 -23.44 -52.94
CA GLN A 746 -16.33 -22.09 -53.19
C GLN A 746 -15.98 -21.33 -51.90
N ALA A 747 -16.22 -21.92 -50.73
CA ALA A 747 -15.90 -21.27 -49.47
C ALA A 747 -14.37 -21.11 -49.32
N PRO A 748 -13.89 -19.98 -48.81
CA PRO A 748 -12.48 -19.81 -48.48
C PRO A 748 -12.03 -20.89 -47.49
N ALA A 749 -10.94 -21.57 -47.82
CA ALA A 749 -10.34 -22.61 -46.98
C ALA A 749 -9.08 -22.06 -46.29
N TYR A 750 -8.76 -22.57 -45.10
CA TYR A 750 -7.49 -22.25 -44.47
C TYR A 750 -6.32 -22.62 -45.39
N ALA A 751 -5.39 -21.69 -45.59
CA ALA A 751 -4.32 -21.77 -46.56
C ALA A 751 -2.92 -21.62 -45.94
N GLY A 752 -2.81 -21.85 -44.63
CA GLY A 752 -1.57 -21.63 -43.90
C GLY A 752 -1.47 -20.20 -43.36
N LEU A 753 -0.26 -19.84 -42.97
CA LEU A 753 0.08 -18.54 -42.42
C LEU A 753 0.83 -17.73 -43.46
N ASP A 754 0.72 -16.41 -43.38
CA ASP A 754 1.59 -15.52 -44.16
C ASP A 754 2.94 -15.36 -43.44
N PRO A 755 4.05 -15.90 -43.97
CA PRO A 755 5.37 -15.71 -43.38
C PRO A 755 5.97 -14.33 -43.70
N ALA A 756 5.37 -13.55 -44.62
CA ALA A 756 5.96 -12.31 -45.14
C ALA A 756 5.52 -11.03 -44.39
N LYS A 757 4.53 -11.11 -43.48
CA LYS A 757 4.09 -9.96 -42.68
C LYS A 757 4.79 -9.87 -41.33
N SER A 758 5.38 -8.71 -41.04
CA SER A 758 6.09 -8.39 -39.79
C SER A 758 5.21 -8.42 -38.53
N ASP A 759 3.90 -8.24 -38.69
CA ASP A 759 3.00 -7.93 -37.56
C ASP A 759 2.33 -9.19 -36.96
N GLY A 760 2.71 -10.38 -37.42
CA GLY A 760 2.44 -11.65 -36.74
C GLY A 760 1.41 -12.52 -37.43
N PHE A 761 1.90 -13.57 -38.11
CA PHE A 761 1.21 -14.83 -38.47
C PHE A 761 -0.30 -14.69 -38.63
N THR A 762 -0.72 -13.89 -39.61
CA THR A 762 -2.14 -13.81 -39.95
C THR A 762 -2.55 -15.13 -40.60
N PHE A 763 -3.68 -15.67 -40.16
CA PHE A 763 -4.33 -16.75 -40.87
C PHE A 763 -4.60 -16.32 -42.31
N LEU A 764 -4.18 -17.12 -43.27
CA LEU A 764 -4.59 -16.94 -44.65
C LEU A 764 -5.74 -17.88 -44.97
N ALA A 765 -6.68 -17.36 -45.74
CA ALA A 765 -7.69 -18.12 -46.41
C ALA A 765 -7.43 -18.07 -47.92
N ALA A 766 -7.52 -19.22 -48.58
CA ALA A 766 -7.43 -19.34 -50.02
C ALA A 766 -8.81 -19.48 -50.64
N GLN A 767 -9.01 -18.78 -51.76
CA GLN A 767 -10.07 -19.07 -52.71
C GLN A 767 -9.44 -19.17 -54.11
N GLY A 768 -9.30 -20.40 -54.61
CA GLY A 768 -8.51 -20.66 -55.82
C GLY A 768 -7.05 -20.28 -55.63
N LYS A 769 -6.55 -19.32 -56.41
CA LYS A 769 -5.17 -18.80 -56.32
C LYS A 769 -5.04 -17.53 -55.48
N HIS A 770 -6.14 -17.00 -54.95
CA HIS A 770 -6.15 -15.78 -54.17
C HIS A 770 -6.01 -16.09 -52.69
N LEU A 771 -5.11 -15.38 -52.00
CA LEU A 771 -4.89 -15.45 -50.56
C LEU A 771 -5.38 -14.16 -49.91
N VAL A 772 -6.17 -14.27 -48.84
CA VAL A 772 -6.71 -13.13 -48.07
C VAL A 772 -6.60 -13.47 -46.59
N GLU A 773 -6.55 -12.46 -45.72
CA GLU A 773 -6.58 -12.68 -44.28
C GLU A 773 -7.90 -13.33 -43.85
N ALA A 774 -7.79 -14.45 -43.14
CA ALA A 774 -8.91 -15.33 -42.83
C ALA A 774 -9.99 -14.66 -41.98
N HIS A 775 -9.63 -13.74 -41.08
CA HIS A 775 -10.63 -13.06 -40.24
C HIS A 775 -11.59 -12.18 -41.04
N HIS A 776 -11.23 -11.76 -42.27
CA HIS A 776 -12.11 -11.02 -43.15
C HIS A 776 -13.09 -11.90 -43.95
N VAL A 777 -12.76 -13.18 -44.18
CA VAL A 777 -13.46 -14.02 -45.18
C VAL A 777 -13.89 -15.40 -44.67
N MET A 778 -13.25 -15.94 -43.64
CA MET A 778 -13.65 -17.18 -42.97
C MET A 778 -14.67 -16.88 -41.88
N ASN A 779 -15.62 -17.80 -41.71
CA ASN A 779 -16.59 -17.69 -40.63
C ASN A 779 -15.95 -17.99 -39.27
N ALA A 780 -16.63 -17.57 -38.19
CA ALA A 780 -16.16 -17.77 -36.83
C ALA A 780 -15.99 -19.26 -36.48
N SER A 781 -16.86 -20.14 -36.96
CA SER A 781 -16.81 -21.60 -36.73
C SER A 781 -15.48 -22.19 -37.20
N ALA A 782 -15.01 -21.84 -38.40
CA ALA A 782 -13.76 -22.32 -38.96
C ALA A 782 -12.53 -21.83 -38.17
N LEU A 783 -12.52 -20.57 -37.74
CA LEU A 783 -11.43 -20.00 -36.93
C LEU A 783 -11.38 -20.64 -35.53
N ARG A 784 -12.54 -20.88 -34.91
CA ARG A 784 -12.66 -21.57 -33.61
C ARG A 784 -12.25 -23.03 -33.69
N ALA A 785 -12.62 -23.72 -34.77
CA ALA A 785 -12.19 -25.09 -35.04
C ALA A 785 -10.67 -25.17 -35.14
N TYR A 786 -10.02 -24.25 -35.87
CA TYR A 786 -8.57 -24.23 -35.96
C TYR A 786 -7.91 -23.94 -34.60
N LEU A 787 -8.41 -22.96 -33.83
CA LEU A 787 -7.81 -22.65 -32.52
C LEU A 787 -7.91 -23.83 -31.55
N SER A 788 -9.07 -24.52 -31.54
CA SER A 788 -9.27 -25.73 -30.74
C SER A 788 -8.33 -26.84 -31.19
N ALA A 789 -8.18 -27.03 -32.50
CA ALA A 789 -7.25 -27.98 -33.10
C ALA A 789 -5.78 -27.66 -32.80
N PHE A 790 -5.40 -26.38 -32.72
CA PHE A 790 -4.08 -25.94 -32.30
C PHE A 790 -3.79 -26.33 -30.85
N VAL A 791 -4.75 -26.15 -29.93
CA VAL A 791 -4.62 -26.60 -28.53
C VAL A 791 -4.42 -28.12 -28.46
N LEU A 792 -5.12 -28.90 -29.29
CA LEU A 792 -4.92 -30.36 -29.36
C LEU A 792 -3.53 -30.74 -29.89
N ALA A 793 -3.05 -30.06 -30.94
CA ALA A 793 -1.71 -30.28 -31.48
C ALA A 793 -0.62 -29.93 -30.45
N LEU A 794 -0.79 -28.80 -29.75
CA LEU A 794 0.10 -28.40 -28.66
C LEU A 794 0.08 -29.43 -27.51
N TRP A 795 -1.10 -29.93 -27.14
CA TRP A 795 -1.23 -30.99 -26.15
C TRP A 795 -0.45 -32.23 -26.57
N GLN A 796 -0.56 -32.67 -27.83
CA GLN A 796 0.18 -33.84 -28.34
C GLN A 796 1.71 -33.64 -28.27
N GLN A 797 2.18 -32.45 -28.65
CA GLN A 797 3.59 -32.13 -28.60
C GLN A 797 4.12 -32.10 -27.16
N VAL A 798 3.37 -31.50 -26.21
CA VAL A 798 3.73 -31.47 -24.79
C VAL A 798 3.70 -32.89 -24.19
N TRP A 799 2.65 -33.65 -24.47
CA TRP A 799 2.49 -35.04 -24.04
C TRP A 799 3.65 -35.94 -24.48
N ALA A 800 4.11 -35.77 -25.73
CA ALA A 800 5.22 -36.54 -26.28
C ALA A 800 6.58 -36.11 -25.73
N ARG A 801 6.80 -34.81 -25.48
CA ARG A 801 8.11 -34.27 -25.09
C ARG A 801 8.33 -34.19 -23.58
N SER A 802 7.27 -34.07 -22.79
CA SER A 802 7.36 -33.74 -21.36
C SER A 802 6.44 -34.58 -20.47
N GLY A 803 5.58 -35.43 -21.05
CA GLY A 803 4.47 -36.04 -20.32
C GLY A 803 3.34 -35.04 -20.05
N GLY A 804 2.49 -35.31 -19.08
CA GLY A 804 1.36 -34.44 -18.74
C GLY A 804 0.16 -35.16 -18.16
N ILE A 805 -1.00 -34.50 -18.23
CA ILE A 805 -2.29 -35.03 -17.82
C ILE A 805 -3.08 -35.43 -19.07
N SER A 806 -3.65 -36.65 -19.09
CA SER A 806 -4.41 -37.17 -20.23
C SER A 806 -5.73 -36.41 -20.46
N THR A 807 -6.28 -35.81 -19.40
CA THR A 807 -7.56 -35.11 -19.41
C THR A 807 -7.56 -33.84 -20.25
N ILE A 808 -8.57 -33.69 -21.10
CA ILE A 808 -8.86 -32.45 -21.83
C ILE A 808 -10.25 -31.94 -21.46
N LEU A 809 -10.32 -30.74 -20.90
CA LEU A 809 -11.57 -30.13 -20.45
C LEU A 809 -12.27 -29.39 -21.59
N MET A 810 -13.54 -29.72 -21.85
CA MET A 810 -14.35 -29.08 -22.89
C MET A 810 -15.71 -28.65 -22.30
N ASP A 811 -15.96 -27.34 -22.30
CA ASP A 811 -17.19 -26.73 -21.78
C ASP A 811 -18.04 -26.21 -22.95
N ASP A 812 -19.18 -26.86 -23.18
CA ASP A 812 -20.10 -26.60 -24.30
C ASP A 812 -19.38 -26.43 -25.67
N PRO A 813 -18.50 -27.37 -26.08
CA PRO A 813 -17.68 -27.19 -27.28
C PRO A 813 -18.51 -27.14 -28.57
N GLN A 814 -19.76 -27.65 -28.56
CA GLN A 814 -20.69 -27.55 -29.68
C GLN A 814 -21.11 -26.11 -29.99
N ASP A 815 -21.14 -25.22 -28.99
CA ASP A 815 -21.58 -23.83 -29.16
C ASP A 815 -20.54 -22.99 -29.95
N LEU A 816 -19.33 -23.52 -30.13
CA LEU A 816 -18.26 -22.89 -30.89
C LEU A 816 -18.41 -23.07 -32.41
N LEU A 817 -19.25 -23.99 -32.86
CA LEU A 817 -19.39 -24.40 -34.27
C LEU A 817 -20.81 -24.20 -34.78
N ASP A 818 -20.94 -24.08 -36.10
CA ASP A 818 -22.24 -24.07 -36.77
C ASP A 818 -22.91 -25.46 -36.72
N PRO A 819 -24.27 -25.55 -36.75
CA PRO A 819 -24.99 -26.81 -36.56
C PRO A 819 -24.54 -27.95 -37.48
N GLY A 820 -24.12 -27.64 -38.72
CA GLY A 820 -23.62 -28.65 -39.66
C GLY A 820 -22.27 -29.28 -39.27
N ASN A 821 -21.48 -28.60 -38.44
CA ASN A 821 -20.16 -29.06 -37.98
C ASN A 821 -20.16 -29.61 -36.56
N VAL A 822 -21.25 -29.47 -35.80
CA VAL A 822 -21.41 -30.11 -34.48
C VAL A 822 -21.26 -31.64 -34.58
N ALA A 823 -21.81 -32.26 -35.64
CA ALA A 823 -21.65 -33.69 -35.88
C ALA A 823 -20.19 -34.08 -36.22
N ASN A 824 -19.46 -33.22 -36.94
CA ASN A 824 -18.04 -33.44 -37.25
C ASN A 824 -17.16 -33.36 -35.98
N LEU A 825 -17.46 -32.42 -35.08
CA LEU A 825 -16.84 -32.35 -33.76
C LEU A 825 -17.13 -33.62 -32.94
N ALA A 826 -18.38 -34.09 -32.91
CA ALA A 826 -18.73 -35.34 -32.23
C ALA A 826 -17.96 -36.55 -32.82
N ALA A 827 -17.86 -36.63 -34.15
CA ALA A 827 -17.08 -37.64 -34.87
C ALA A 827 -15.56 -37.54 -34.63
N THR A 828 -15.08 -36.43 -34.08
CA THR A 828 -13.66 -36.24 -33.73
C THR A 828 -13.29 -36.93 -32.40
N VAL A 829 -14.24 -37.08 -31.47
CA VAL A 829 -13.99 -37.65 -30.12
C VAL A 829 -13.35 -39.05 -30.14
N PRO A 830 -13.77 -40.03 -30.97
CA PRO A 830 -13.12 -41.33 -31.05
C PRO A 830 -11.62 -41.23 -31.41
N HIS A 831 -11.27 -40.23 -32.22
CA HIS A 831 -9.89 -39.99 -32.60
C HIS A 831 -9.08 -39.32 -31.47
N LEU A 832 -9.71 -38.50 -30.62
CA LEU A 832 -9.06 -37.98 -29.41
C LEU A 832 -8.68 -39.14 -28.49
N ILE A 833 -9.60 -40.08 -28.28
CA ILE A 833 -9.34 -41.29 -27.48
C ILE A 833 -8.20 -42.12 -28.08
N ALA A 834 -8.18 -42.28 -29.42
CA ALA A 834 -7.11 -42.98 -30.12
C ALA A 834 -5.74 -42.29 -30.02
N ALA A 835 -5.71 -40.99 -29.69
CA ALA A 835 -4.52 -40.19 -29.44
C ALA A 835 -4.13 -40.12 -27.94
N ASP A 836 -4.66 -41.05 -27.11
CA ASP A 836 -4.49 -41.12 -25.66
C ASP A 836 -5.08 -39.96 -24.85
N MET A 837 -5.89 -39.11 -25.47
CA MET A 837 -6.59 -38.04 -24.77
C MET A 837 -7.81 -38.60 -24.03
N SER A 838 -8.06 -38.07 -22.83
CA SER A 838 -9.22 -38.42 -22.02
C SER A 838 -10.19 -37.23 -21.92
N PRO A 839 -11.04 -36.99 -22.94
CA PRO A 839 -11.88 -35.81 -22.97
C PRO A 839 -12.96 -35.86 -21.86
N LEU A 840 -13.07 -34.75 -21.12
CA LEU A 840 -14.13 -34.47 -20.17
C LEU A 840 -15.01 -33.39 -20.79
N ILE A 841 -16.14 -33.80 -21.34
CA ILE A 841 -17.03 -32.94 -22.13
C ILE A 841 -18.29 -32.66 -21.32
N VAL A 842 -18.58 -31.40 -21.08
CA VAL A 842 -19.88 -30.99 -20.53
C VAL A 842 -20.68 -30.28 -21.62
N SER A 843 -21.97 -30.62 -21.74
CA SER A 843 -22.84 -30.05 -22.77
C SER A 843 -24.26 -29.82 -22.26
N ASN A 844 -24.91 -28.76 -22.73
CA ASN A 844 -26.35 -28.54 -22.58
C ASN A 844 -27.19 -29.13 -23.73
N ASP A 845 -26.55 -29.56 -24.82
CA ASP A 845 -27.21 -30.11 -25.99
C ASP A 845 -27.49 -31.61 -25.80
N PHE A 846 -28.78 -31.95 -25.76
CA PHE A 846 -29.25 -33.31 -25.55
C PHE A 846 -29.05 -34.22 -26.79
N GLY A 847 -28.78 -33.67 -27.97
CA GLY A 847 -28.44 -34.43 -29.18
C GLY A 847 -26.94 -34.65 -29.37
N PHE A 848 -26.10 -33.74 -28.87
CA PHE A 848 -24.65 -33.80 -29.06
C PHE A 848 -23.99 -34.98 -28.33
N ILE A 849 -24.31 -35.19 -27.06
CA ILE A 849 -23.73 -36.26 -26.24
C ILE A 849 -24.07 -37.67 -26.79
N PRO A 850 -25.33 -37.99 -27.13
CA PRO A 850 -25.65 -39.25 -27.79
C PRO A 850 -24.95 -39.44 -29.14
N THR A 851 -24.74 -38.35 -29.88
CA THR A 851 -24.01 -38.40 -31.16
C THR A 851 -22.54 -38.80 -30.95
N ILE A 852 -21.89 -38.28 -29.90
CA ILE A 852 -20.54 -38.72 -29.50
C ILE A 852 -20.53 -40.21 -29.16
N GLU A 853 -21.47 -40.68 -28.34
CA GLU A 853 -21.56 -42.09 -27.96
C GLU A 853 -21.71 -43.01 -29.17
N ALA A 854 -22.55 -42.63 -30.13
CA ALA A 854 -22.74 -43.37 -31.38
C ALA A 854 -21.44 -43.47 -32.18
N PHE A 855 -20.70 -42.38 -32.35
CA PHE A 855 -19.42 -42.39 -33.07
C PHE A 855 -18.34 -43.19 -32.34
N VAL A 856 -18.24 -43.09 -31.01
CA VAL A 856 -17.26 -43.86 -30.23
C VAL A 856 -17.55 -45.36 -30.30
N SER A 857 -18.84 -45.73 -30.29
CA SER A 857 -19.29 -47.13 -30.43
C SER A 857 -19.02 -47.68 -31.83
N ALA A 858 -19.16 -46.87 -32.88
CA ALA A 858 -18.91 -47.28 -34.25
C ALA A 858 -17.41 -47.47 -34.56
N HIS A 859 -16.53 -46.73 -33.90
CA HIS A 859 -15.08 -46.70 -34.17
C HIS A 859 -14.31 -47.88 -33.51
N ASN A 860 -14.83 -49.10 -33.61
CA ASN A 860 -14.31 -50.31 -32.96
C ASN A 860 -12.90 -50.69 -33.42
N THR A 861 -11.90 -50.30 -32.64
CA THR A 861 -10.48 -50.69 -32.77
C THR A 861 -10.00 -51.41 -31.51
N ALA A 862 -10.28 -52.72 -31.41
CA ALA A 862 -9.61 -53.74 -30.58
C ALA A 862 -8.92 -53.31 -29.25
N THR A 863 -9.61 -52.59 -28.35
CA THR A 863 -9.11 -52.31 -26.98
C THR A 863 -10.18 -52.65 -25.95
N SER A 864 -9.88 -53.62 -25.09
CA SER A 864 -10.73 -54.07 -23.99
C SER A 864 -10.74 -53.05 -22.86
N GLY A 865 -11.79 -52.23 -22.77
CA GLY A 865 -12.00 -51.27 -21.69
C GLY A 865 -13.21 -50.37 -21.93
N ARG A 866 -13.77 -49.78 -20.85
CA ARG A 866 -14.90 -48.86 -20.93
C ARG A 866 -14.49 -47.55 -21.62
N ARG A 867 -14.99 -47.32 -22.84
CA ARG A 867 -14.57 -46.17 -23.67
C ARG A 867 -15.26 -44.86 -23.30
N THR A 868 -16.56 -44.90 -22.99
CA THR A 868 -17.36 -43.74 -22.57
C THR A 868 -18.09 -43.99 -21.26
N GLU A 869 -18.30 -42.94 -20.50
CA GLU A 869 -19.18 -42.89 -19.34
C GLU A 869 -19.98 -41.59 -19.38
N VAL A 870 -21.29 -41.67 -19.17
CA VAL A 870 -22.21 -40.56 -19.45
C VAL A 870 -23.12 -40.29 -18.27
N TRP A 871 -23.06 -39.05 -17.81
CA TRP A 871 -23.77 -38.58 -16.63
C TRP A 871 -24.73 -37.45 -16.96
N GLU A 872 -25.85 -37.40 -16.25
CA GLU A 872 -26.84 -36.34 -16.31
C GLU A 872 -26.77 -35.49 -15.02
N PHE A 873 -26.48 -34.20 -15.19
CA PHE A 873 -26.36 -33.25 -14.09
C PHE A 873 -27.73 -32.91 -13.51
N SER A 874 -27.88 -33.16 -12.22
CA SER A 874 -29.00 -32.68 -11.42
C SER A 874 -28.54 -31.53 -10.52
N ALA A 875 -29.19 -30.38 -10.71
CA ALA A 875 -28.82 -29.11 -10.07
C ALA A 875 -29.04 -29.12 -8.55
N ILE A 876 -28.33 -28.24 -7.85
CA ILE A 876 -28.62 -27.93 -6.44
C ILE A 876 -30.03 -27.31 -6.30
N SER A 877 -30.67 -27.55 -5.16
CA SER A 877 -32.01 -27.07 -4.85
C SER A 877 -32.20 -26.82 -3.36
N MET A 878 -33.41 -26.45 -2.93
CA MET A 878 -33.67 -26.23 -1.51
C MET A 878 -33.43 -27.48 -0.66
N SER A 879 -33.79 -28.65 -1.18
CA SER A 879 -33.61 -29.95 -0.50
C SER A 879 -32.31 -30.66 -0.85
N LYS A 880 -31.54 -30.12 -1.80
CA LYS A 880 -30.32 -30.73 -2.32
C LYS A 880 -29.15 -29.76 -2.26
N CYS A 881 -28.36 -29.88 -1.19
CA CYS A 881 -27.21 -29.01 -0.93
C CYS A 881 -26.01 -29.26 -1.84
N THR A 882 -25.92 -30.42 -2.51
CA THR A 882 -24.80 -30.81 -3.38
C THR A 882 -25.34 -31.38 -4.68
N VAL A 883 -24.73 -31.02 -5.82
CA VAL A 883 -25.06 -31.59 -7.15
C VAL A 883 -25.02 -33.12 -7.08
N SER A 884 -25.90 -33.80 -7.82
CA SER A 884 -25.74 -35.24 -8.07
C SER A 884 -25.77 -35.55 -9.55
N LEU A 885 -25.20 -36.70 -9.88
CA LEU A 885 -25.03 -37.19 -11.23
C LEU A 885 -25.87 -38.46 -11.38
N ALA A 886 -26.84 -38.42 -12.28
CA ALA A 886 -27.64 -39.59 -12.63
C ALA A 886 -27.04 -40.26 -13.89
N PRO A 887 -26.84 -41.57 -13.90
CA PRO A 887 -26.52 -42.31 -15.13
C PRO A 887 -27.57 -42.05 -16.22
N VAL A 888 -27.15 -42.07 -17.48
CA VAL A 888 -28.09 -42.05 -18.62
C VAL A 888 -28.72 -43.43 -18.82
N ALA A 889 -29.91 -43.48 -19.43
CA ALA A 889 -30.63 -44.74 -19.65
C ALA A 889 -29.78 -45.76 -20.43
N ASP A 890 -29.03 -45.31 -21.43
CA ASP A 890 -28.14 -46.16 -22.24
C ASP A 890 -27.02 -46.82 -21.41
N GLU A 891 -26.55 -46.18 -20.34
CA GLU A 891 -25.55 -46.79 -19.47
C GLU A 891 -26.12 -48.00 -18.72
N ALA A 892 -27.33 -47.87 -18.17
CA ALA A 892 -28.02 -48.99 -17.52
C ALA A 892 -28.25 -50.13 -18.52
N ARG A 893 -28.71 -49.81 -19.73
CA ARG A 893 -28.91 -50.78 -20.82
C ARG A 893 -27.63 -51.53 -21.18
N LEU A 894 -26.53 -50.80 -21.40
CA LEU A 894 -25.23 -51.41 -21.75
C LEU A 894 -24.69 -52.34 -20.65
N ARG A 895 -24.82 -51.96 -19.38
CA ARG A 895 -24.40 -52.83 -18.27
C ARG A 895 -25.29 -54.07 -18.14
N GLY A 896 -26.60 -53.92 -18.37
CA GLY A 896 -27.54 -55.03 -18.43
C GLY A 896 -27.20 -56.00 -19.56
N GLU A 897 -26.95 -55.49 -20.77
CA GLU A 897 -26.50 -56.30 -21.90
C GLU A 897 -25.16 -57.00 -21.65
N HIS A 898 -24.19 -56.31 -21.03
CA HIS A 898 -22.89 -56.90 -20.71
C HIS A 898 -23.03 -58.06 -19.72
N TRP A 899 -23.79 -57.86 -18.63
CA TRP A 899 -24.09 -58.93 -17.67
C TRP A 899 -24.73 -60.14 -18.35
N GLN A 900 -25.76 -59.92 -19.17
CA GLN A 900 -26.48 -60.99 -19.87
C GLN A 900 -25.62 -61.74 -20.89
N LYS A 901 -24.70 -61.05 -21.57
CA LYS A 901 -23.79 -61.63 -22.58
C LYS A 901 -22.58 -62.34 -21.95
N THR A 902 -22.16 -61.95 -20.75
CA THR A 902 -20.98 -62.50 -20.07
C THR A 902 -21.34 -63.71 -19.21
N ASP A 903 -22.17 -63.53 -18.17
CA ASP A 903 -22.70 -64.62 -17.35
C ASP A 903 -23.95 -64.12 -16.59
N PRO A 904 -25.16 -64.61 -16.93
CA PRO A 904 -26.39 -64.25 -16.25
C PRO A 904 -26.41 -64.56 -14.74
N ASN A 905 -25.53 -65.44 -14.24
CA ASN A 905 -25.44 -65.79 -12.82
C ASN A 905 -24.36 -64.99 -12.06
N ASP A 906 -23.59 -64.12 -12.73
CA ASP A 906 -22.58 -63.30 -12.08
C ASP A 906 -23.22 -62.23 -11.19
N VAL A 907 -23.03 -62.43 -9.88
CA VAL A 907 -23.58 -61.58 -8.82
C VAL A 907 -22.99 -60.16 -8.87
N THR A 908 -21.73 -60.01 -9.25
CA THR A 908 -21.03 -58.72 -9.31
C THR A 908 -21.55 -57.89 -10.46
N LEU A 909 -21.69 -58.51 -11.65
CA LEU A 909 -22.23 -57.84 -12.84
C LEU A 909 -23.71 -57.50 -12.67
N ALA A 910 -24.50 -58.39 -12.06
CA ALA A 910 -25.90 -58.14 -11.71
C ALA A 910 -26.06 -56.90 -10.82
N ARG A 911 -25.23 -56.78 -9.77
CA ARG A 911 -25.22 -55.61 -8.88
C ARG A 911 -24.76 -54.34 -9.58
N ALA A 912 -23.75 -54.45 -10.43
CA ALA A 912 -23.21 -53.34 -11.21
C ALA A 912 -24.25 -52.79 -12.23
N PHE A 913 -25.21 -53.60 -12.66
CA PHE A 913 -26.38 -53.20 -13.45
C PHE A 913 -27.47 -52.52 -12.61
N VAL A 914 -27.86 -53.08 -11.46
CA VAL A 914 -28.95 -52.52 -10.64
C VAL A 914 -28.58 -51.17 -10.02
N HIS A 915 -27.30 -50.97 -9.68
CA HIS A 915 -26.82 -49.73 -9.07
C HIS A 915 -27.17 -48.47 -9.89
N PRO A 916 -26.80 -48.34 -11.18
CA PRO A 916 -27.14 -47.16 -11.97
C PRO A 916 -28.65 -46.99 -12.20
N VAL A 917 -29.43 -48.08 -12.25
CA VAL A 917 -30.89 -48.01 -12.34
C VAL A 917 -31.50 -47.35 -11.10
N ARG A 918 -31.09 -47.80 -9.91
CA ARG A 918 -31.50 -47.21 -8.63
C ARG A 918 -31.14 -45.72 -8.58
N VAL A 919 -29.86 -45.39 -8.81
CA VAL A 919 -29.34 -44.02 -8.73
C VAL A 919 -30.10 -43.08 -9.66
N ARG A 920 -30.38 -43.50 -10.91
CA ARG A 920 -31.14 -42.68 -11.86
C ARG A 920 -32.57 -42.42 -11.37
N ILE A 921 -33.28 -43.46 -10.94
CA ILE A 921 -34.67 -43.35 -10.45
C ILE A 921 -34.74 -42.39 -9.26
N GLU A 922 -33.90 -42.61 -8.26
CA GLU A 922 -33.91 -41.83 -7.02
C GLU A 922 -33.59 -40.36 -7.30
N ILE A 923 -32.53 -40.06 -8.06
CA ILE A 923 -32.15 -38.68 -8.38
C ILE A 923 -33.24 -37.97 -9.19
N LYS A 924 -33.78 -38.62 -10.24
CA LYS A 924 -34.78 -38.00 -11.11
C LYS A 924 -36.11 -37.74 -10.39
N LEU A 925 -36.55 -38.66 -9.54
CA LEU A 925 -37.76 -38.46 -8.73
C LEU A 925 -37.54 -37.39 -7.65
N TRP A 926 -36.35 -37.35 -7.05
CA TRP A 926 -35.99 -36.33 -6.06
C TRP A 926 -35.97 -34.93 -6.69
N ASP A 927 -35.50 -34.79 -7.93
CA ASP A 927 -35.50 -33.52 -8.67
C ASP A 927 -36.90 -32.94 -8.88
N LEU A 928 -37.93 -33.80 -9.03
CA LEU A 928 -39.32 -33.35 -9.14
C LEU A 928 -39.80 -32.69 -7.84
N LEU A 929 -39.26 -33.12 -6.69
CA LEU A 929 -39.64 -32.66 -5.35
C LEU A 929 -38.77 -31.51 -4.82
N ALA A 930 -37.83 -30.99 -5.62
CA ALA A 930 -36.77 -30.06 -5.23
C ALA A 930 -37.22 -28.69 -4.66
N SER A 931 -38.52 -28.37 -4.69
CA SER A 931 -39.10 -27.07 -4.32
C SER A 931 -39.78 -27.02 -2.94
N ASP A 932 -40.00 -28.15 -2.28
CA ASP A 932 -40.63 -28.21 -0.95
C ASP A 932 -39.55 -28.28 0.15
N ALA A 933 -39.65 -27.41 1.15
CA ALA A 933 -38.72 -27.32 2.28
C ALA A 933 -38.79 -28.54 3.22
N SER A 934 -39.85 -29.34 3.13
CA SER A 934 -40.07 -30.52 3.99
C SER A 934 -39.50 -31.84 3.41
N VAL A 935 -38.55 -31.75 2.48
CA VAL A 935 -38.08 -32.90 1.70
C VAL A 935 -36.85 -33.57 2.31
N LEU A 936 -36.86 -34.88 2.16
CA LEU A 936 -36.11 -35.93 2.82
C LEU A 936 -34.59 -35.85 2.59
N LYS A 937 -33.81 -36.28 3.59
CA LYS A 937 -32.37 -36.47 3.51
C LYS A 937 -32.08 -37.91 3.07
N ASP A 938 -31.47 -38.07 1.90
CA ASP A 938 -31.16 -39.38 1.29
C ASP A 938 -32.41 -40.29 1.15
N PRO A 939 -33.45 -39.84 0.43
CA PRO A 939 -34.72 -40.55 0.36
C PRO A 939 -34.64 -41.87 -0.41
N THR A 940 -35.37 -42.86 0.08
CA THR A 940 -35.60 -44.11 -0.66
C THR A 940 -36.63 -43.91 -1.76
N LEU A 941 -36.72 -44.86 -2.70
CA LEU A 941 -37.80 -44.89 -3.70
C LEU A 941 -39.20 -44.82 -3.05
N ASN A 942 -39.37 -45.44 -1.88
CA ASN A 942 -40.65 -45.40 -1.15
C ASN A 942 -41.03 -43.99 -0.70
N ASP A 943 -40.07 -43.27 -0.14
CA ASP A 943 -40.30 -41.93 0.39
C ASP A 943 -40.64 -40.95 -0.73
N LEU A 944 -39.93 -41.07 -1.87
CA LEU A 944 -40.13 -40.26 -3.06
C LEU A 944 -41.53 -40.47 -3.66
N LEU A 945 -41.93 -41.73 -3.89
CA LEU A 945 -43.24 -42.04 -4.44
C LEU A 945 -44.38 -41.61 -3.50
N PHE A 946 -44.20 -41.78 -2.19
CA PHE A 946 -45.19 -41.35 -1.20
C PHE A 946 -45.38 -39.83 -1.20
N LYS A 947 -44.28 -39.06 -1.27
CA LYS A 947 -44.34 -37.59 -1.38
C LYS A 947 -45.02 -37.13 -2.68
N ILE A 948 -44.67 -37.73 -3.82
CA ILE A 948 -45.31 -37.42 -5.11
C ILE A 948 -46.81 -37.73 -5.07
N ALA A 949 -47.19 -38.88 -4.50
CA ALA A 949 -48.59 -39.25 -4.33
C ALA A 949 -49.35 -38.26 -3.44
N ASN A 950 -48.74 -37.79 -2.36
CA ASN A 950 -49.33 -36.77 -1.50
C ASN A 950 -49.50 -35.42 -2.19
N ALA A 951 -48.48 -34.93 -2.91
CA ALA A 951 -48.54 -33.69 -3.67
C ALA A 951 -49.66 -33.76 -4.73
N ARG A 952 -49.78 -34.90 -5.42
CA ARG A 952 -50.86 -35.17 -6.35
C ARG A 952 -52.23 -35.16 -5.68
N ASN A 953 -52.40 -35.86 -4.57
CA ASN A 953 -53.67 -35.93 -3.83
C ASN A 953 -54.12 -34.55 -3.31
N ARG A 954 -53.18 -33.63 -3.08
CA ARG A 954 -53.43 -32.23 -2.73
C ARG A 954 -53.74 -31.34 -3.94
N GLY A 955 -53.63 -31.85 -5.16
CA GLY A 955 -53.86 -31.10 -6.39
C GLY A 955 -52.74 -30.11 -6.74
N GLU A 956 -51.55 -30.28 -6.20
CA GLU A 956 -50.41 -29.40 -6.43
C GLU A 956 -49.93 -29.51 -7.90
N ARG A 957 -49.77 -28.38 -8.59
CA ARG A 957 -49.18 -28.35 -9.93
C ARG A 957 -47.65 -28.45 -9.84
N PRO A 958 -46.97 -29.24 -10.68
CA PRO A 958 -47.48 -30.02 -11.82
C PRO A 958 -47.86 -31.47 -11.48
N PHE A 959 -47.80 -31.89 -10.21
CA PHE A 959 -48.05 -33.28 -9.78
C PHE A 959 -49.48 -33.79 -10.03
N ASN A 960 -50.43 -32.87 -10.23
CA ASN A 960 -51.79 -33.18 -10.62
C ASN A 960 -51.95 -33.60 -12.10
N GLU A 961 -50.93 -33.38 -12.95
CA GLU A 961 -50.98 -33.73 -14.38
C GLU A 961 -50.97 -35.25 -14.64
N GLU A 962 -51.37 -35.64 -15.85
CA GLU A 962 -51.53 -37.04 -16.27
C GLU A 962 -50.24 -37.89 -16.16
N PRO A 963 -49.03 -37.39 -16.49
CA PRO A 963 -47.80 -38.18 -16.35
C PRO A 963 -47.56 -38.68 -14.92
N PHE A 964 -47.81 -37.85 -13.91
CA PHE A 964 -47.66 -38.22 -12.50
C PHE A 964 -48.68 -39.27 -12.05
N ARG A 965 -49.88 -39.29 -12.66
CA ARG A 965 -50.87 -40.35 -12.46
C ARG A 965 -50.33 -41.70 -12.92
N LYS A 966 -49.81 -41.72 -14.16
CA LYS A 966 -49.27 -42.91 -14.80
C LYS A 966 -48.08 -43.48 -14.03
N LEU A 967 -47.21 -42.62 -13.50
CA LEU A 967 -46.08 -43.03 -12.66
C LEU A 967 -46.54 -43.76 -11.39
N ILE A 968 -47.53 -43.23 -10.67
CA ILE A 968 -48.03 -43.83 -9.41
C ILE A 968 -48.80 -45.13 -9.67
N GLU A 969 -49.53 -45.21 -10.79
CA GLU A 969 -50.32 -46.39 -11.17
C GLU A 969 -49.48 -47.51 -11.80
N LEU A 970 -48.20 -47.27 -12.12
CA LEU A 970 -47.32 -48.20 -12.81
C LEU A 970 -47.14 -49.50 -12.00
N PRO A 971 -47.42 -50.70 -12.57
CA PRO A 971 -47.39 -51.95 -11.82
C PRO A 971 -46.07 -52.23 -11.09
N ALA A 972 -44.93 -51.97 -11.75
CA ALA A 972 -43.58 -52.15 -11.19
C ALA A 972 -43.28 -51.26 -9.97
N LEU A 973 -44.02 -50.16 -9.77
CA LEU A 973 -43.81 -49.21 -8.67
C LEU A 973 -44.88 -49.32 -7.56
N LYS A 974 -45.84 -50.24 -7.67
CA LYS A 974 -46.84 -50.48 -6.61
C LYS A 974 -46.19 -51.06 -5.35
N ALA A 975 -46.81 -50.82 -4.20
CA ALA A 975 -46.34 -51.39 -2.94
C ALA A 975 -46.36 -52.93 -3.01
N GLY A 976 -45.25 -53.57 -2.62
CA GLY A 976 -45.07 -55.03 -2.71
C GLY A 976 -44.68 -55.56 -4.10
N ALA A 977 -44.40 -54.69 -5.07
CA ALA A 977 -43.89 -55.10 -6.37
C ALA A 977 -42.41 -55.55 -6.25
N PRO A 978 -42.02 -56.70 -6.84
CA PRO A 978 -40.65 -57.20 -6.76
C PRO A 978 -39.58 -56.22 -7.26
N PHE A 979 -39.88 -55.45 -8.32
CA PHE A 979 -38.99 -54.39 -8.83
C PHE A 979 -38.69 -53.34 -7.76
N ARG A 980 -39.75 -52.82 -7.11
CA ARG A 980 -39.65 -51.79 -6.06
C ARG A 980 -38.88 -52.31 -4.85
N ASP A 981 -39.06 -53.57 -4.49
CA ASP A 981 -38.32 -54.20 -3.39
C ASP A 981 -36.84 -54.36 -3.72
N ALA A 982 -36.49 -54.77 -4.96
CA ALA A 982 -35.11 -54.88 -5.42
C ALA A 982 -34.38 -53.53 -5.41
N ILE A 983 -35.03 -52.45 -5.87
CA ILE A 983 -34.45 -51.09 -5.87
C ILE A 983 -34.23 -50.57 -4.44
N ASN A 984 -35.21 -50.74 -3.54
CA ASN A 984 -35.04 -50.35 -2.13
C ASN A 984 -34.01 -51.21 -1.40
N LYS A 985 -33.94 -52.52 -1.70
CA LYS A 985 -32.91 -53.43 -1.18
C LYS A 985 -31.51 -52.99 -1.61
N ALA A 986 -31.37 -52.51 -2.84
CA ALA A 986 -30.13 -51.92 -3.33
C ALA A 986 -29.75 -50.65 -2.55
N HIS A 987 -30.70 -49.84 -2.04
CA HIS A 987 -30.45 -48.60 -1.31
C HIS A 987 -29.87 -48.83 0.11
N HIS A 988 -30.43 -49.76 0.88
CA HIS A 988 -30.16 -49.89 2.32
C HIS A 988 -29.04 -50.85 2.71
N GLY A 989 -27.77 -50.61 2.38
CA GLY A 989 -26.63 -51.38 2.93
C GLY A 989 -26.68 -52.92 2.76
N LYS A 990 -27.69 -53.42 2.01
CA LYS A 990 -28.03 -54.82 1.70
C LYS A 990 -27.84 -55.07 0.20
N ALA A 991 -27.11 -54.18 -0.48
CA ALA A 991 -26.74 -54.34 -1.88
C ALA A 991 -25.92 -55.63 -2.09
N ASP A 992 -25.20 -56.06 -1.07
CA ASP A 992 -24.49 -57.34 -0.95
C ASP A 992 -25.42 -58.56 -0.83
N GLN A 993 -26.73 -58.36 -0.63
CA GLN A 993 -27.76 -59.41 -0.61
C GLN A 993 -28.53 -59.48 -1.94
N LEU A 994 -28.26 -58.57 -2.87
CA LEU A 994 -28.93 -58.52 -4.16
C LEU A 994 -28.46 -59.68 -5.05
N THR A 995 -29.42 -60.44 -5.56
CA THR A 995 -29.18 -61.66 -6.36
C THR A 995 -29.33 -61.39 -7.86
N PRO A 996 -28.79 -62.25 -8.74
CA PRO A 996 -29.06 -62.17 -10.18
C PRO A 996 -30.55 -62.24 -10.53
N VAL A 997 -31.37 -62.93 -9.71
CA VAL A 997 -32.83 -62.98 -9.88
C VAL A 997 -33.47 -61.62 -9.59
N ASP A 998 -33.06 -60.97 -8.50
CA ASP A 998 -33.51 -59.59 -8.18
C ASP A 998 -33.12 -58.62 -9.32
N ALA A 999 -31.93 -58.80 -9.90
CA ALA A 999 -31.45 -57.97 -11.01
C ALA A 999 -32.21 -58.25 -12.32
N ASP A 1000 -32.60 -59.49 -12.60
CA ASP A 1000 -33.38 -59.80 -13.80
C ASP A 1000 -34.80 -59.20 -13.72
N ILE A 1001 -35.40 -59.20 -12.54
CA ILE A 1001 -36.67 -58.48 -12.28
C ILE A 1001 -36.51 -56.99 -12.61
N VAL A 1002 -35.42 -56.36 -12.17
CA VAL A 1002 -35.14 -54.95 -12.50
C VAL A 1002 -34.97 -54.76 -14.01
N ARG A 1003 -34.28 -55.68 -14.70
CA ARG A 1003 -34.03 -55.64 -16.14
C ARG A 1003 -35.32 -55.69 -16.98
N GLN A 1004 -36.35 -56.39 -16.50
CA GLN A 1004 -37.61 -56.53 -17.24
C GLN A 1004 -38.42 -55.22 -17.28
N ASP A 1005 -38.42 -54.43 -16.20
CA ASP A 1005 -39.35 -53.30 -16.05
C ASP A 1005 -38.67 -51.91 -16.04
N TYR A 1006 -37.33 -51.80 -15.97
CA TYR A 1006 -36.67 -50.50 -15.75
C TYR A 1006 -36.88 -49.47 -16.87
N GLU A 1007 -37.05 -49.90 -18.13
CA GLU A 1007 -37.25 -49.00 -19.27
C GLU A 1007 -38.61 -48.28 -19.18
N ASP A 1008 -39.67 -49.02 -18.82
CA ASP A 1008 -41.00 -48.47 -18.60
C ASP A 1008 -41.01 -47.48 -17.43
N VAL A 1009 -40.28 -47.81 -16.36
CA VAL A 1009 -40.10 -46.91 -15.21
C VAL A 1009 -39.36 -45.64 -15.62
N PHE A 1010 -38.26 -45.74 -16.39
CA PHE A 1010 -37.54 -44.57 -16.89
C PHE A 1010 -38.42 -43.69 -17.78
N ALA A 1011 -39.16 -44.29 -18.71
CA ALA A 1011 -40.07 -43.57 -19.60
C ALA A 1011 -41.17 -42.81 -18.82
N ALA A 1012 -41.75 -43.43 -17.78
CA ALA A 1012 -42.73 -42.80 -16.92
C ALA A 1012 -42.14 -41.61 -16.13
N ILE A 1013 -40.91 -41.76 -15.62
CA ILE A 1013 -40.21 -40.70 -14.88
C ILE A 1013 -39.83 -39.54 -15.81
N ASP A 1014 -39.27 -39.83 -16.99
CA ASP A 1014 -38.89 -38.80 -17.95
C ASP A 1014 -40.13 -38.03 -18.46
N ALA A 1015 -41.29 -38.69 -18.61
CA ALA A 1015 -42.56 -38.01 -18.90
C ALA A 1015 -42.99 -37.05 -17.78
N CYS A 1016 -42.84 -37.44 -16.51
CA CYS A 1016 -43.09 -36.55 -15.36
C CYS A 1016 -42.12 -35.37 -15.35
N TRP A 1017 -40.87 -35.61 -15.70
CA TRP A 1017 -39.83 -34.58 -15.74
C TRP A 1017 -40.04 -33.58 -16.88
N LEU A 1018 -40.53 -34.02 -18.04
CA LEU A 1018 -40.95 -33.13 -19.13
C LEU A 1018 -42.13 -32.25 -18.71
N ALA A 1019 -43.15 -32.82 -18.06
CA ALA A 1019 -44.27 -32.06 -17.49
C ALA A 1019 -43.78 -31.02 -16.47
N TYR A 1020 -42.90 -31.43 -15.55
CA TYR A 1020 -42.28 -30.54 -14.57
C TYR A 1020 -41.46 -29.42 -15.23
N ALA A 1021 -40.66 -29.73 -16.25
CA ALA A 1021 -39.86 -28.75 -16.97
C ALA A 1021 -40.72 -27.70 -17.71
N ARG A 1022 -41.86 -28.12 -18.30
CA ARG A 1022 -42.84 -27.20 -18.90
C ARG A 1022 -43.46 -26.28 -17.85
N PHE A 1023 -43.87 -26.83 -16.71
CA PHE A 1023 -44.40 -26.05 -15.60
C PHE A 1023 -43.40 -25.00 -15.09
N MET A 1024 -42.12 -25.36 -15.00
CA MET A 1024 -41.04 -24.44 -14.61
C MET A 1024 -40.65 -23.44 -15.71
N GLY A 1025 -41.37 -23.39 -16.84
CA GLY A 1025 -41.08 -22.49 -17.97
C GLY A 1025 -39.77 -22.83 -18.71
N ARG A 1026 -39.18 -24.00 -18.45
CA ARG A 1026 -37.94 -24.47 -19.11
C ARG A 1026 -38.21 -25.07 -20.49
N LEU A 1027 -39.46 -25.45 -20.75
CA LEU A 1027 -39.95 -25.90 -22.04
C LEU A 1027 -41.21 -25.08 -22.42
N PRO A 1028 -41.43 -24.80 -23.71
CA PRO A 1028 -42.63 -24.10 -24.15
C PRO A 1028 -43.91 -24.92 -23.81
N PRO A 1029 -45.04 -24.25 -23.50
CA PRO A 1029 -46.30 -24.94 -23.22
C PRO A 1029 -46.73 -25.83 -24.38
N GLU A 1030 -47.40 -26.97 -24.12
CA GLU A 1030 -47.93 -27.85 -25.18
C GLU A 1030 -48.86 -27.09 -26.14
N GLN A 1031 -49.57 -26.08 -25.65
CA GLN A 1031 -50.40 -25.18 -26.48
C GLN A 1031 -49.57 -24.37 -27.48
N ALA A 1032 -48.38 -23.89 -27.10
CA ALA A 1032 -47.50 -23.15 -28.01
C ALA A 1032 -46.88 -24.08 -29.07
N LEU A 1033 -46.60 -25.35 -28.71
CA LEU A 1033 -46.15 -26.37 -29.65
C LEU A 1033 -47.29 -26.76 -30.62
N ALA A 1034 -48.50 -26.94 -30.10
CA ALA A 1034 -49.71 -27.23 -30.88
C ALA A 1034 -50.10 -26.08 -31.83
N GLU A 1035 -49.96 -24.83 -31.39
CA GLU A 1035 -50.16 -23.63 -32.22
C GLU A 1035 -49.09 -23.47 -33.30
N ALA A 1036 -47.83 -23.79 -32.99
CA ALA A 1036 -46.75 -23.81 -33.99
C ALA A 1036 -46.98 -24.88 -35.08
N THR A 1037 -47.66 -25.98 -34.74
CA THR A 1037 -48.04 -27.04 -35.70
C THR A 1037 -49.36 -26.80 -36.44
N LYS A 1038 -50.14 -25.75 -36.12
CA LYS A 1038 -51.35 -25.41 -36.91
C LYS A 1038 -50.96 -24.78 -38.25
N ALA A 1039 -51.56 -25.26 -39.34
CA ALA A 1039 -51.43 -24.65 -40.65
C ALA A 1039 -51.91 -23.18 -40.62
N PRO A 1040 -51.23 -22.25 -41.30
CA PRO A 1040 -51.65 -20.85 -41.34
C PRO A 1040 -52.98 -20.70 -42.08
N ALA A 1041 -53.84 -19.76 -41.64
CA ALA A 1041 -55.08 -19.42 -42.34
C ALA A 1041 -54.77 -18.69 -43.66
N GLU A 1042 -55.48 -19.02 -44.74
CA GLU A 1042 -55.28 -18.40 -46.05
C GLU A 1042 -55.50 -16.87 -46.02
N PRO A 1043 -54.76 -16.08 -46.83
CA PRO A 1043 -54.91 -14.63 -46.88
C PRO A 1043 -56.30 -14.22 -47.37
N ASN A 1044 -56.95 -13.26 -46.69
CA ASN A 1044 -58.22 -12.71 -47.15
C ASN A 1044 -58.02 -11.86 -48.41
N VAL A 1045 -58.73 -12.20 -49.49
CA VAL A 1045 -58.79 -11.40 -50.73
C VAL A 1045 -59.58 -10.11 -50.46
N VAL A 1046 -58.97 -8.97 -50.74
CA VAL A 1046 -59.61 -7.66 -50.60
C VAL A 1046 -60.16 -7.21 -51.95
N PRO A 1047 -61.48 -6.97 -52.09
CA PRO A 1047 -62.04 -6.47 -53.34
C PRO A 1047 -61.63 -5.00 -53.53
N LEU A 1048 -60.83 -4.72 -54.56
CA LEU A 1048 -60.48 -3.36 -54.95
C LEU A 1048 -61.52 -2.77 -55.92
N PRO A 1049 -61.86 -1.47 -55.81
CA PRO A 1049 -62.72 -0.83 -56.78
C PRO A 1049 -62.01 -0.79 -58.15
N PRO A 1050 -62.69 -1.11 -59.27
CA PRO A 1050 -62.09 -1.16 -60.61
C PRO A 1050 -61.78 0.24 -61.19
N LYS A 1051 -61.84 1.30 -60.37
CA LYS A 1051 -61.66 2.67 -60.83
C LYS A 1051 -60.16 2.98 -60.91
N PRO A 1052 -59.64 3.41 -62.07
CA PRO A 1052 -58.25 3.85 -62.19
C PRO A 1052 -57.96 5.05 -61.27
N ILE A 1053 -56.78 5.05 -60.65
CA ILE A 1053 -56.27 6.15 -59.83
C ILE A 1053 -55.37 7.03 -60.71
N SER A 1054 -55.60 8.34 -60.72
CA SER A 1054 -54.72 9.28 -61.43
C SER A 1054 -53.33 9.33 -60.78
N VAL A 1055 -52.28 9.14 -61.57
CA VAL A 1055 -50.89 9.20 -61.13
C VAL A 1055 -50.41 10.65 -61.20
N LEU A 1056 -50.21 11.25 -60.04
CA LEU A 1056 -49.83 12.67 -59.92
C LEU A 1056 -48.35 12.94 -60.20
N GLY A 1057 -47.51 11.91 -60.32
CA GLY A 1057 -46.09 12.02 -60.67
C GLY A 1057 -45.28 10.76 -60.34
N ARG A 1058 -44.06 10.66 -60.87
CA ARG A 1058 -43.08 9.60 -60.53
C ARG A 1058 -41.87 10.21 -59.82
N LEU A 1059 -41.62 9.80 -58.57
CA LEU A 1059 -40.59 10.35 -57.69
C LEU A 1059 -39.14 10.18 -58.18
N ALA A 1060 -38.87 9.29 -59.15
CA ALA A 1060 -37.52 9.03 -59.66
C ALA A 1060 -37.00 10.09 -60.68
N ALA A 1061 -37.82 11.07 -61.07
CA ALA A 1061 -37.47 12.08 -62.08
C ALA A 1061 -37.87 13.51 -61.66
N HIS A 1062 -37.73 13.86 -60.38
CA HIS A 1062 -38.05 15.20 -59.89
C HIS A 1062 -36.76 16.03 -59.77
N GLU A 1063 -36.55 16.99 -60.68
CA GLU A 1063 -35.57 18.06 -60.47
C GLU A 1063 -36.06 19.02 -59.38
N VAL A 1064 -35.13 19.53 -58.58
CA VAL A 1064 -35.43 20.41 -57.45
C VAL A 1064 -36.04 21.73 -57.97
N GLY A 1065 -37.30 22.00 -57.63
CA GLY A 1065 -37.97 23.27 -57.90
C GLY A 1065 -39.12 23.23 -58.92
N ALA A 1066 -39.44 22.08 -59.54
CA ALA A 1066 -40.62 21.97 -60.39
C ALA A 1066 -41.94 21.98 -59.58
N PRO A 1067 -43.01 22.64 -60.05
CA PRO A 1067 -44.31 22.66 -59.36
C PRO A 1067 -44.94 21.26 -59.32
N LEU A 1068 -45.56 20.91 -58.18
CA LEU A 1068 -46.35 19.68 -58.03
C LEU A 1068 -47.52 19.72 -59.01
N THR A 1069 -47.59 18.74 -59.92
CA THR A 1069 -48.69 18.55 -60.86
C THR A 1069 -50.02 18.41 -60.12
N SER A 1070 -51.04 19.16 -60.53
CA SER A 1070 -52.38 19.10 -59.95
C SER A 1070 -53.14 17.85 -60.43
N ILE A 1071 -54.21 17.44 -59.72
CA ILE A 1071 -55.05 16.29 -60.09
C ILE A 1071 -55.64 16.44 -61.50
N GLU A 1072 -55.83 17.68 -61.94
CA GLU A 1072 -56.41 18.03 -63.24
C GLU A 1072 -55.40 17.86 -64.40
N ASP A 1073 -54.09 17.83 -64.11
CA ASP A 1073 -53.01 17.73 -65.09
C ASP A 1073 -52.44 16.31 -65.25
N ALA A 1074 -52.91 15.35 -64.44
CA ALA A 1074 -52.44 13.97 -64.42
C ALA A 1074 -52.96 13.18 -65.63
N LYS A 1075 -52.10 12.94 -66.62
CA LYS A 1075 -52.43 12.18 -67.84
C LYS A 1075 -52.34 10.67 -67.67
N ASP A 1076 -51.57 10.20 -66.70
CA ASP A 1076 -51.36 8.78 -66.45
C ASP A 1076 -52.38 8.26 -65.43
N GLN A 1077 -53.00 7.12 -65.74
CA GLN A 1077 -53.92 6.42 -64.85
C GLN A 1077 -53.35 5.05 -64.46
N PHE A 1078 -53.47 4.70 -63.19
CA PHE A 1078 -53.08 3.40 -62.65
C PHE A 1078 -54.33 2.58 -62.32
N GLU A 1079 -54.57 1.52 -63.09
CA GLU A 1079 -55.66 0.60 -62.85
C GLU A 1079 -55.32 -0.36 -61.71
N LEU A 1080 -56.03 -0.24 -60.60
CA LEU A 1080 -55.91 -1.14 -59.44
C LEU A 1080 -56.19 -2.61 -59.80
N GLY A 1081 -57.01 -2.88 -60.81
CA GLY A 1081 -57.30 -4.23 -61.30
C GLY A 1081 -56.10 -4.95 -61.91
N SER A 1082 -55.04 -4.23 -62.28
CA SER A 1082 -53.79 -4.82 -62.80
C SER A 1082 -52.97 -5.57 -61.74
N LEU A 1083 -53.30 -5.42 -60.45
CA LEU A 1083 -52.61 -6.06 -59.32
C LEU A 1083 -53.11 -7.48 -59.00
N GLY A 1084 -54.17 -7.95 -59.68
CA GLY A 1084 -54.80 -9.24 -59.44
C GLY A 1084 -55.52 -9.33 -58.08
N ASP A 1085 -55.72 -10.55 -57.56
CA ASP A 1085 -56.24 -10.72 -56.21
C ASP A 1085 -55.19 -10.22 -55.22
N ILE A 1086 -55.58 -9.35 -54.29
CA ILE A 1086 -54.66 -8.76 -53.33
C ILE A 1086 -55.09 -9.03 -51.89
N SER A 1087 -54.12 -9.01 -50.98
CA SER A 1087 -54.35 -8.96 -49.55
C SER A 1087 -53.57 -7.81 -48.92
N LEU A 1088 -54.04 -7.35 -47.76
CA LEU A 1088 -53.45 -6.22 -47.03
C LEU A 1088 -52.74 -6.72 -45.78
N PHE A 1089 -51.48 -6.32 -45.59
CA PHE A 1089 -50.68 -6.68 -44.43
C PHE A 1089 -50.08 -5.44 -43.78
N THR A 1090 -50.20 -5.27 -42.47
CA THR A 1090 -49.47 -4.19 -41.77
C THR A 1090 -48.07 -4.67 -41.38
N LEU A 1091 -47.05 -3.96 -41.83
CA LEU A 1091 -45.67 -4.26 -41.48
C LEU A 1091 -45.42 -3.90 -40.01
N ARG A 1092 -45.07 -4.87 -39.15
CA ARG A 1092 -44.84 -4.62 -37.71
C ARG A 1092 -43.36 -4.45 -37.31
N ALA A 1093 -42.44 -4.89 -38.17
CA ALA A 1093 -41.00 -4.85 -37.92
C ALA A 1093 -40.26 -4.34 -39.17
N PRO A 1094 -39.10 -3.65 -39.04
CA PRO A 1094 -38.44 -2.96 -40.15
C PRO A 1094 -37.64 -3.93 -41.04
N THR A 1095 -38.34 -4.86 -41.69
CA THR A 1095 -37.70 -6.01 -42.35
C THR A 1095 -37.64 -5.93 -43.86
N LEU A 1096 -38.33 -4.96 -44.45
CA LEU A 1096 -38.28 -4.61 -45.87
C LEU A 1096 -37.34 -3.43 -46.16
N GLY A 1097 -36.52 -3.02 -45.17
CA GLY A 1097 -35.55 -1.92 -45.30
C GLY A 1097 -36.22 -0.60 -45.67
N LEU A 1098 -35.69 0.08 -46.70
CA LEU A 1098 -36.17 1.38 -47.19
C LEU A 1098 -37.50 1.32 -47.95
N VAL A 1099 -38.03 0.12 -48.22
CA VAL A 1099 -39.22 -0.07 -49.07
C VAL A 1099 -40.51 0.19 -48.30
N ALA A 1100 -40.56 -0.20 -47.02
CA ALA A 1100 -41.69 0.06 -46.15
C ALA A 1100 -41.26 0.05 -44.67
N PHE A 1101 -41.86 0.93 -43.88
CA PHE A 1101 -41.57 1.11 -42.46
C PHE A 1101 -42.61 0.44 -41.56
N PRO A 1102 -42.25 0.10 -40.31
CA PRO A 1102 -43.21 -0.41 -39.32
C PRO A 1102 -44.42 0.54 -39.19
N GLY A 1103 -45.62 -0.03 -39.18
CA GLY A 1103 -46.89 0.68 -39.15
C GLY A 1103 -47.52 0.91 -40.53
N GLN A 1104 -46.79 0.73 -41.63
CA GLN A 1104 -47.34 0.89 -42.98
C GLN A 1104 -48.09 -0.36 -43.45
N THR A 1105 -49.16 -0.14 -44.22
CA THR A 1105 -49.94 -1.21 -44.86
C THR A 1105 -49.34 -1.54 -46.23
N LEU A 1106 -49.00 -2.80 -46.41
CA LEU A 1106 -48.53 -3.41 -47.64
C LEU A 1106 -49.72 -3.95 -48.42
N ILE A 1107 -49.76 -3.64 -49.70
CA ILE A 1107 -50.69 -4.23 -50.67
C ILE A 1107 -49.92 -5.34 -51.38
N VAL A 1108 -50.40 -6.59 -51.25
CA VAL A 1108 -49.67 -7.78 -51.69
C VAL A 1108 -50.53 -8.55 -52.67
N SER A 1109 -50.01 -8.79 -53.88
CA SER A 1109 -50.68 -9.65 -54.86
C SER A 1109 -50.58 -11.11 -54.43
N LEU A 1110 -51.70 -11.82 -54.48
CA LEU A 1110 -51.85 -13.25 -54.20
C LEU A 1110 -51.73 -14.09 -55.48
N THR A 1111 -51.95 -13.47 -56.65
CA THR A 1111 -51.95 -14.14 -57.96
C THR A 1111 -50.66 -13.94 -58.75
N ALA A 1112 -49.76 -13.07 -58.30
CA ALA A 1112 -48.47 -12.85 -58.95
C ALA A 1112 -47.49 -13.99 -58.64
N GLU A 1113 -46.85 -14.56 -59.68
CA GLU A 1113 -45.76 -15.53 -59.50
C GLU A 1113 -44.53 -14.85 -58.88
N VAL A 1114 -44.06 -15.38 -57.75
CA VAL A 1114 -42.93 -14.81 -57.01
C VAL A 1114 -41.61 -15.26 -57.62
N ARG A 1115 -40.71 -14.30 -57.90
CA ARG A 1115 -39.39 -14.55 -58.48
C ARG A 1115 -38.27 -14.39 -57.45
N ASN A 1116 -37.11 -14.96 -57.78
CA ASN A 1116 -35.92 -14.80 -56.94
C ASN A 1116 -35.54 -13.31 -56.82
N GLY A 1117 -35.36 -12.85 -55.59
CA GLY A 1117 -35.14 -11.45 -55.25
C GLY A 1117 -36.40 -10.65 -55.02
N ASP A 1118 -37.61 -11.19 -55.17
CA ASP A 1118 -38.84 -10.41 -54.93
C ASP A 1118 -39.09 -10.20 -53.43
N LEU A 1119 -39.74 -9.09 -53.10
CA LEU A 1119 -40.23 -8.85 -51.75
C LEU A 1119 -41.58 -9.55 -51.61
N ALA A 1120 -41.67 -10.50 -50.70
CA ALA A 1120 -42.87 -11.29 -50.50
C ALA A 1120 -43.29 -11.31 -49.03
N ILE A 1121 -44.59 -11.55 -48.84
CA ILE A 1121 -45.13 -11.99 -47.56
C ILE A 1121 -45.22 -13.51 -47.60
N VAL A 1122 -44.49 -14.16 -46.71
CA VAL A 1122 -44.40 -15.62 -46.64
C VAL A 1122 -45.05 -16.09 -45.36
N GLN A 1123 -46.13 -16.85 -45.48
CA GLN A 1123 -46.81 -17.48 -44.35
C GLN A 1123 -46.23 -18.89 -44.14
N THR A 1124 -45.81 -19.16 -42.92
CA THR A 1124 -45.37 -20.47 -42.44
C THR A 1124 -46.25 -20.91 -41.26
N PRO A 1125 -46.30 -22.20 -40.90
CA PRO A 1125 -46.98 -22.65 -39.69
C PRO A 1125 -46.53 -21.82 -38.47
N GLY A 1126 -47.46 -21.06 -37.89
CA GLY A 1126 -47.24 -20.21 -36.73
C GLY A 1126 -46.65 -18.82 -36.96
N LYS A 1127 -46.14 -18.43 -38.15
CA LYS A 1127 -45.54 -17.10 -38.39
C LYS A 1127 -45.70 -16.57 -39.82
N THR A 1128 -45.93 -15.26 -39.94
CA THR A 1128 -45.94 -14.51 -41.22
C THR A 1128 -44.71 -13.61 -41.30
N TYR A 1129 -43.95 -13.75 -42.38
CA TYR A 1129 -42.71 -12.99 -42.61
C TYR A 1129 -42.88 -12.03 -43.78
N ALA A 1130 -42.30 -10.82 -43.67
CA ALA A 1130 -42.11 -9.89 -44.77
C ALA A 1130 -40.63 -9.82 -45.11
N ARG A 1131 -40.20 -10.50 -46.19
CA ARG A 1131 -38.78 -10.72 -46.51
C ARG A 1131 -38.54 -10.73 -48.02
N ARG A 1132 -37.28 -10.63 -48.42
CA ARG A 1132 -36.88 -10.91 -49.79
C ARG A 1132 -36.77 -12.42 -49.98
N ILE A 1133 -37.35 -12.95 -51.05
CA ILE A 1133 -37.28 -14.37 -51.38
C ILE A 1133 -35.98 -14.66 -52.11
N GLY A 1134 -35.20 -15.59 -51.59
CA GLY A 1134 -34.08 -16.26 -52.26
C GLY A 1134 -34.54 -17.63 -52.76
N ILE A 1135 -34.71 -17.83 -54.06
CA ILE A 1135 -35.02 -19.16 -54.62
C ILE A 1135 -33.70 -19.82 -55.03
N ASP A 1136 -33.43 -21.01 -54.47
CA ASP A 1136 -32.26 -21.81 -54.85
C ASP A 1136 -32.46 -22.35 -56.28
N LYS A 1137 -31.53 -22.00 -57.19
CA LYS A 1137 -31.61 -22.40 -58.60
C LYS A 1137 -31.30 -23.89 -58.81
N ALA A 1138 -30.67 -24.56 -57.85
CA ALA A 1138 -30.35 -25.99 -57.92
C ALA A 1138 -31.46 -26.89 -57.35
N ASP A 1139 -32.25 -26.36 -56.41
CA ASP A 1139 -33.41 -27.03 -55.83
C ASP A 1139 -34.55 -26.02 -55.67
N LEU A 1140 -35.43 -25.98 -56.67
CA LEU A 1140 -36.57 -25.05 -56.72
C LEU A 1140 -37.57 -25.23 -55.56
N SER A 1141 -37.43 -26.29 -54.76
CA SER A 1141 -38.24 -26.51 -53.55
C SER A 1141 -37.72 -25.75 -52.32
N ARG A 1142 -36.51 -25.18 -52.38
CA ARG A 1142 -35.89 -24.44 -51.27
C ARG A 1142 -36.02 -22.94 -51.46
N ILE A 1143 -36.72 -22.33 -50.51
CA ILE A 1143 -36.93 -20.90 -50.42
C ILE A 1143 -36.23 -20.36 -49.17
N VAL A 1144 -35.34 -19.39 -49.37
CA VAL A 1144 -34.63 -18.64 -48.32
C VAL A 1144 -35.31 -17.29 -48.12
N LEU A 1145 -35.46 -16.85 -46.87
CA LEU A 1145 -36.07 -15.56 -46.53
C LEU A 1145 -35.01 -14.61 -45.98
N GLU A 1146 -34.61 -13.64 -46.79
CA GLU A 1146 -33.53 -12.70 -46.46
C GLU A 1146 -34.07 -11.41 -45.83
N SER A 1147 -33.48 -10.99 -44.71
CA SER A 1147 -33.73 -9.67 -44.12
C SER A 1147 -32.82 -8.61 -44.74
N MET A 1148 -33.38 -7.47 -45.10
CA MET A 1148 -32.56 -6.34 -45.56
C MET A 1148 -31.84 -5.69 -44.35
N PRO A 1149 -30.52 -5.47 -44.38
CA PRO A 1149 -29.80 -4.80 -43.30
C PRO A 1149 -30.23 -3.34 -43.19
N SER A 1150 -30.46 -2.86 -41.96
CA SER A 1150 -30.97 -1.51 -41.66
C SER A 1150 -29.88 -0.43 -41.52
N GLY A 1151 -28.62 -0.71 -41.87
CA GLY A 1151 -27.51 0.21 -41.62
C GLY A 1151 -26.42 0.21 -42.68
N GLU A 1152 -26.59 0.98 -43.75
CA GLU A 1152 -25.48 1.52 -44.55
C GLU A 1152 -25.87 2.91 -45.10
N PHE A 1153 -25.64 3.97 -44.31
CA PHE A 1153 -25.83 5.36 -44.74
C PHE A 1153 -24.53 6.06 -45.18
N ALA A 1154 -23.39 5.36 -45.27
CA ALA A 1154 -22.10 5.97 -45.60
C ALA A 1154 -21.51 5.58 -46.98
N ARG A 1155 -21.81 4.39 -47.53
CA ARG A 1155 -21.19 3.92 -48.80
C ARG A 1155 -21.97 4.26 -50.07
N THR A 1156 -23.27 4.52 -49.96
CA THR A 1156 -24.13 4.87 -51.10
C THR A 1156 -23.98 6.33 -51.55
N ALA A 1157 -23.51 7.22 -50.67
CA ALA A 1157 -23.25 8.62 -51.01
C ALA A 1157 -22.05 8.79 -51.97
N ASP A 1158 -21.01 7.97 -51.82
CA ASP A 1158 -19.83 8.00 -52.70
C ASP A 1158 -20.07 7.31 -54.04
N ALA A 1159 -20.90 6.27 -54.09
CA ALA A 1159 -21.31 5.63 -55.33
C ALA A 1159 -22.17 6.56 -56.22
N LEU A 1160 -23.04 7.37 -55.61
CA LEU A 1160 -23.85 8.37 -56.32
C LEU A 1160 -23.02 9.58 -56.82
N ARG A 1161 -22.01 10.04 -56.05
CA ARG A 1161 -21.06 11.07 -56.52
C ARG A 1161 -20.17 10.57 -57.67
N SER A 1162 -19.75 9.31 -57.61
CA SER A 1162 -18.93 8.67 -58.64
C SER A 1162 -19.69 8.44 -59.95
N ALA A 1163 -21.00 8.20 -59.89
CA ALA A 1163 -21.86 8.04 -61.05
C ALA A 1163 -22.23 9.39 -61.71
N GLN A 1164 -22.43 10.45 -60.90
CA GLN A 1164 -22.66 11.80 -61.41
C GLN A 1164 -21.43 12.40 -62.12
N GLN A 1165 -20.21 12.15 -61.63
CA GLN A 1165 -18.99 12.60 -62.33
C GLN A 1165 -18.76 11.89 -63.67
N ARG A 1166 -19.09 10.60 -63.78
CA ARG A 1166 -18.94 9.86 -65.05
C ARG A 1166 -19.97 10.26 -66.10
N HIS A 1167 -21.15 10.74 -65.71
CA HIS A 1167 -22.17 11.18 -66.67
C HIS A 1167 -21.86 12.57 -67.24
N VAL A 1168 -21.36 13.50 -66.41
CA VAL A 1168 -20.92 14.85 -66.86
C VAL A 1168 -19.71 14.79 -67.81
N GLU A 1169 -18.83 13.81 -67.64
CA GLU A 1169 -17.66 13.63 -68.51
C GLU A 1169 -17.99 12.95 -69.85
N GLN A 1170 -19.11 12.20 -69.90
CA GLN A 1170 -19.61 11.56 -71.13
C GLN A 1170 -20.39 12.55 -72.02
N ASP A 1171 -21.10 13.50 -71.42
CA ASP A 1171 -21.80 14.57 -72.17
C ASP A 1171 -20.85 15.65 -72.71
N ARG A 1172 -19.71 15.89 -72.04
CA ARG A 1172 -18.68 16.82 -72.54
C ARG A 1172 -17.91 16.27 -73.77
N ARG A 1173 -17.92 14.95 -73.99
CA ARG A 1173 -17.31 14.28 -75.16
C ARG A 1173 -18.26 14.12 -76.34
N ARG A 1174 -19.53 14.52 -76.23
CA ARG A 1174 -20.52 14.52 -77.32
C ARG A 1174 -20.81 15.90 -77.92
N LEU A 1175 -20.11 16.94 -77.45
CA LEU A 1175 -20.24 18.33 -77.92
C LEU A 1175 -18.92 18.92 -78.52
N VAL A 1176 -18.02 18.06 -79.00
CA VAL A 1176 -16.89 18.42 -79.91
C VAL A 1176 -16.86 17.45 -81.07
#